data_AF-A0A0B2W7C5-F1
#
_entry.id   AF-A0A0B2W7C5-F1
#
_cell.length_a   1.000
_cell.length_b   1.000
_cell.length_c   1.000
_cell.angle_alpha   90.00
_cell.angle_beta   90.00
_cell.angle_gamma   90.00
#
_symmetry.space_group_name_H-M   'P 1'
#
loop_
_entity.id
_entity.type
_entity.pdbx_description
1 polymer ?
#
loop_
_entity_poly.entity_id
_entity_poly.type
_entity_poly.pdbx_seq_one_letter_code
_entity_poly.pdbx_strand_id
1 'polypeptide(L)'
;MPHPRCSQVFRDISCTTIIGAQNCYMSAQNVYTSYYAGEGQRFSTLNIQNTAPFETHYGQVCCYDGEGKLMQSTYQPVVKVIEQYPYNPGYPTRAYEFGTYPYMGQYEVPSFSAFYHDYMPYFFCCKYAQYRCQLFYWRRPTSGCQEYQPPATGYVQGAGSFTTLDNQKFVFNEPGVFTLLHIPQTLTNPEVRIQIRLERYPNRRIDFGLLGRYIAQADLVQPTNATVVTGIALEATGTDRVVVVARKDTRRFRYRTSVIVGNIIRYFDNMKLQKFKGVLVYVNNVEYGQAEVYVVLEAAQIGVRIRESYALDISRLSMYYESPGLLDVELSVPPRYGVRPTGERPFGAAQFPTMFQFPPASGLMRPNPEGQPGLLNVPLTLAEVNPGGLLQQLVTNYRIPGSGGLGTEQPGVLAAGVPTDNMFTTSQENYKKYDVFPEAAMKALPIYKTAERFESGPYRFVPKDGMLINQLLQTCRELQLNPPLNTLPIQRQIVQQYGNTECPSNPSEIISDCGDSVPCIYDYTMLNSKTLGIEALNAWNNFVMDRTSGSRHYNSCAAIMIEYPAYMLKTPSLASGYLQGDVASFSCYQTHWIKGDYEYKCSLVVDYYDPTLYSFQWNKGWQPWCRSREKDNMYQWLTGIFSTIGIIMMFGPASTESYLDAGKSLDGEVFQIPRPRSPMRTTVRDRARVQDVSRTPTPTSAELRSRKGGFLGLKTSV
;
A
#
# COMPACT_ATOMS: atom_id res chain seq x y z
N MET A 1 2.57 0.27 1.18
CA MET A 1 1.91 1.52 1.65
C MET A 1 1.18 1.28 2.95
N PRO A 2 1.19 2.16 3.96
CA PRO A 2 0.53 1.91 5.25
C PRO A 2 -0.98 1.62 5.12
N HIS A 3 -1.52 0.70 5.93
CA HIS A 3 -2.94 0.33 5.93
C HIS A 3 -3.82 1.44 6.55
N PRO A 4 -5.00 1.79 5.98
CA PRO A 4 -5.86 2.89 6.45
C PRO A 4 -6.33 2.75 7.89
N ARG A 5 -6.47 1.51 8.39
CA ARG A 5 -6.84 1.25 9.80
C ARG A 5 -5.68 1.51 10.78
N CYS A 6 -4.45 1.63 10.30
CA CYS A 6 -3.26 1.87 11.11
C CYS A 6 -2.91 3.35 11.25
N SER A 7 -3.61 4.26 10.56
CA SER A 7 -3.26 5.69 10.55
C SER A 7 -3.95 6.53 11.61
N GLN A 8 -5.10 6.11 12.17
CA GLN A 8 -5.81 6.93 13.17
C GLN A 8 -6.40 6.16 14.36
N VAL A 9 -7.33 5.23 14.14
CA VAL A 9 -8.10 4.65 15.27
C VAL A 9 -7.30 3.61 16.08
N PHE A 10 -6.29 2.97 15.49
CA PHE A 10 -5.43 2.01 16.20
C PHE A 10 -4.20 2.66 16.85
N ARG A 11 -3.85 3.92 16.51
CA ARG A 11 -2.70 4.61 17.12
C ARG A 11 -2.93 4.97 18.58
N ASP A 12 -4.16 5.35 18.94
CA ASP A 12 -4.47 5.83 20.29
C ASP A 12 -4.80 4.71 21.30
N ILE A 13 -5.11 3.49 20.86
CA ILE A 13 -5.52 2.39 21.77
C ILE A 13 -4.68 1.10 21.60
N SER A 14 -3.87 0.93 20.54
CA SER A 14 -3.23 -0.37 20.32
C SER A 14 -1.95 -0.42 19.47
N CYS A 15 -1.42 0.69 18.97
CA CYS A 15 -0.06 0.73 18.39
C CYS A 15 1.01 1.14 19.39
N THR A 16 0.64 1.35 20.65
CA THR A 16 1.59 1.47 21.76
C THR A 16 1.39 0.29 22.71
N THR A 17 2.40 -0.58 22.75
CA THR A 17 2.73 -1.59 23.77
C THR A 17 2.10 -3.00 23.80
N ILE A 18 1.08 -3.36 22.99
CA ILE A 18 0.53 -4.76 23.07
C ILE A 18 0.38 -5.48 21.73
N ILE A 19 0.43 -4.78 20.59
CA ILE A 19 0.37 -5.43 19.27
C ILE A 19 1.70 -5.20 18.58
N GLY A 20 2.47 -6.26 18.43
CA GLY A 20 3.84 -6.23 17.95
C GLY A 20 4.02 -5.79 16.49
N ALA A 21 3.14 -5.01 15.88
CA ALA A 21 3.28 -4.47 14.53
C ALA A 21 3.56 -2.96 14.54
N GLN A 22 4.81 -2.57 14.24
CA GLN A 22 5.16 -1.15 14.10
C GLN A 22 4.60 -0.53 12.83
N ASN A 23 4.53 -1.30 11.72
CA ASN A 23 4.05 -0.79 10.43
C ASN A 23 3.29 -1.88 9.63
N CYS A 24 1.98 -1.73 9.51
CA CYS A 24 1.16 -2.52 8.59
C CYS A 24 1.08 -1.83 7.24
N TYR A 25 1.49 -2.49 6.16
CA TYR A 25 1.36 -1.96 4.82
C TYR A 25 0.24 -2.69 4.05
N MET A 26 -0.71 -1.96 3.45
CA MET A 26 -1.52 -2.47 2.34
C MET A 26 -0.59 -3.14 1.33
N SER A 27 -0.74 -4.45 1.18
CA SER A 27 -0.46 -5.09 -0.09
C SER A 27 -1.55 -4.65 -1.06
N ALA A 28 -1.15 -4.08 -2.20
CA ALA A 28 -2.00 -3.86 -3.37
C ALA A 28 -2.54 -5.17 -3.98
N GLN A 29 -2.28 -6.30 -3.31
CA GLN A 29 -2.41 -7.61 -3.87
C GLN A 29 -3.82 -8.12 -3.58
N ASN A 30 -4.62 -8.17 -4.63
CA ASN A 30 -5.64 -9.20 -4.71
C ASN A 30 -4.91 -10.55 -4.60
N VAL A 31 -5.48 -11.50 -3.87
CA VAL A 31 -4.93 -12.86 -3.79
C VAL A 31 -5.23 -13.50 -5.13
N TYR A 32 -4.24 -13.56 -5.99
CA TYR A 32 -4.33 -14.28 -7.24
C TYR A 32 -4.22 -15.78 -6.99
N THR A 33 -4.83 -16.58 -7.85
CA THR A 33 -4.60 -18.02 -7.82
C THR A 33 -3.10 -18.31 -8.03
N SER A 34 -2.58 -19.34 -7.37
CA SER A 34 -1.40 -20.04 -7.90
C SER A 34 -1.80 -20.59 -9.27
N TYR A 35 -0.93 -20.48 -10.27
CA TYR A 35 -1.20 -20.86 -11.65
C TYR A 35 -1.93 -22.22 -11.72
N TYR A 36 -3.23 -22.19 -12.05
CA TYR A 36 -4.02 -23.40 -12.16
C TYR A 36 -3.59 -24.11 -13.44
N ALA A 37 -2.76 -25.15 -13.30
CA ALA A 37 -2.68 -26.18 -14.30
C ALA A 37 -4.08 -26.84 -14.36
N GLY A 38 -4.74 -26.71 -15.50
CA GLY A 38 -5.95 -27.47 -15.79
C GLY A 38 -5.71 -28.97 -15.58
N GLU A 39 -6.81 -29.68 -15.34
CA GLU A 39 -6.88 -31.12 -15.08
C GLU A 39 -5.85 -31.91 -15.93
N GLY A 40 -4.82 -32.45 -15.26
CA GLY A 40 -3.84 -33.36 -15.87
C GLY A 40 -2.50 -32.78 -16.36
N GLN A 41 -2.26 -31.47 -16.32
CA GLN A 41 -0.96 -30.89 -16.72
C GLN A 41 -0.03 -30.73 -15.50
N ARG A 42 1.14 -31.37 -15.54
CA ARG A 42 2.16 -31.23 -14.48
C ARG A 42 2.71 -29.81 -14.44
N PHE A 43 3.02 -29.33 -13.23
CA PHE A 43 3.76 -28.09 -12.97
C PHE A 43 5.03 -28.06 -13.84
N SER A 44 5.03 -27.21 -14.86
CA SER A 44 6.17 -26.99 -15.75
C SER A 44 6.42 -25.49 -15.82
N THR A 45 7.65 -25.09 -15.52
CA THR A 45 8.11 -23.69 -15.56
C THR A 45 7.91 -23.02 -16.92
N LEU A 46 7.66 -23.80 -17.98
CA LEU A 46 7.37 -23.32 -19.34
C LEU A 46 5.91 -22.84 -19.55
N ASN A 47 4.94 -23.35 -18.78
CA ASN A 47 3.52 -22.98 -18.94
C ASN A 47 3.09 -21.75 -18.13
N ILE A 48 3.97 -21.24 -17.26
CA ILE A 48 3.73 -20.05 -16.42
C ILE A 48 3.47 -18.80 -17.26
N GLN A 49 3.98 -18.75 -18.49
CA GLN A 49 3.86 -17.58 -19.37
C GLN A 49 2.51 -17.49 -20.12
N ASN A 50 1.72 -18.57 -20.16
CA ASN A 50 0.55 -18.68 -21.05
C ASN A 50 -0.81 -18.60 -20.35
N THR A 51 -0.85 -18.53 -19.01
CA THR A 51 -2.12 -18.43 -18.26
C THR A 51 -2.11 -17.18 -17.38
N ALA A 52 -3.05 -16.27 -17.65
CA ALA A 52 -3.23 -15.09 -16.83
C ALA A 52 -3.75 -15.49 -15.44
N PRO A 53 -3.13 -15.02 -14.35
CA PRO A 53 -3.65 -15.24 -13.01
C PRO A 53 -5.01 -14.55 -12.85
N PHE A 54 -5.97 -15.21 -12.21
CA PHE A 54 -7.25 -14.59 -11.85
C PHE A 54 -7.34 -14.35 -10.34
N GLU A 55 -8.10 -13.31 -9.98
CA GLU A 55 -8.29 -12.87 -8.60
C GLU A 55 -9.22 -13.84 -7.86
N THR A 56 -8.79 -14.33 -6.70
CA THR A 56 -9.57 -15.28 -5.88
C THR A 56 -10.13 -14.62 -4.61
N HIS A 57 -9.36 -13.73 -4.00
CA HIS A 57 -9.73 -13.02 -2.77
C HIS A 57 -9.17 -11.59 -2.78
N TYR A 58 -9.75 -10.73 -1.96
CA TYR A 58 -9.40 -9.32 -1.79
C TYR A 58 -8.98 -9.05 -0.34
N GLY A 59 -8.30 -7.92 -0.14
CA GLY A 59 -8.12 -7.34 1.19
C GLY A 59 -7.23 -8.14 2.14
N GLN A 60 -6.45 -9.10 1.65
CA GLN A 60 -5.40 -9.70 2.46
C GLN A 60 -4.25 -8.69 2.63
N VAL A 61 -3.79 -8.51 3.87
CA VAL A 61 -2.75 -7.54 4.22
C VAL A 61 -1.63 -8.24 4.98
N CYS A 62 -0.40 -8.05 4.50
CA CYS A 62 0.83 -8.44 5.19
C CYS A 62 1.42 -7.22 5.92
N CYS A 63 1.64 -7.36 7.22
CA CYS A 63 2.22 -6.34 8.09
C CYS A 63 3.65 -6.70 8.46
N TYR A 64 4.40 -5.73 8.95
CA TYR A 64 5.67 -6.00 9.62
C TYR A 64 5.52 -5.78 11.11
N ASP A 65 6.18 -6.64 11.86
CA ASP A 65 6.26 -6.58 13.30
C ASP A 65 7.23 -5.46 13.76
N GLY A 66 7.33 -5.17 15.06
CA GLY A 66 8.23 -4.15 15.60
C GLY A 66 9.72 -4.48 15.51
N GLU A 67 10.04 -5.72 15.18
CA GLU A 67 11.40 -6.19 14.84
C GLU A 67 11.63 -6.20 13.32
N GLY A 68 10.66 -5.67 12.54
CA GLY A 68 10.69 -5.60 11.09
C GLY A 68 10.40 -6.94 10.40
N LYS A 69 9.81 -7.92 11.09
CA LYS A 69 9.52 -9.26 10.53
C LYS A 69 8.17 -9.27 9.84
N LEU A 70 8.10 -9.91 8.67
CA LEU A 70 6.83 -10.05 7.95
C LEU A 70 5.87 -10.96 8.73
N MET A 71 4.67 -10.45 8.96
CA MET A 71 3.55 -11.14 9.58
C MET A 71 2.28 -10.88 8.80
N GLN A 72 1.29 -11.73 8.97
CA GLN A 72 -0.04 -11.42 8.47
C GLN A 72 -0.70 -10.38 9.41
N SER A 73 -1.54 -9.47 8.88
CA SER A 73 -2.27 -8.42 9.65
C SER A 73 -3.17 -8.92 10.80
N THR A 74 -3.26 -10.23 10.92
CA THR A 74 -4.06 -11.05 11.81
C THR A 74 -3.44 -11.28 13.17
N TYR A 75 -2.26 -10.70 13.39
CA TYR A 75 -1.38 -11.00 14.51
C TYR A 75 -1.91 -10.42 15.83
N GLN A 76 -3.02 -10.94 16.31
CA GLN A 76 -3.52 -10.70 17.65
C GLN A 76 -3.02 -11.83 18.57
N PRO A 77 -2.09 -11.55 19.50
CA PRO A 77 -1.44 -12.55 20.36
C PRO A 77 -2.28 -13.09 21.53
N VAL A 78 -3.57 -12.76 21.62
CA VAL A 78 -4.42 -13.20 22.73
C VAL A 78 -5.46 -14.21 22.25
N VAL A 79 -5.15 -15.50 22.43
CA VAL A 79 -6.12 -16.59 22.33
C VAL A 79 -7.03 -16.54 23.56
N LYS A 80 -7.95 -15.59 23.57
CA LYS A 80 -9.11 -15.61 24.47
C LYS A 80 -10.33 -15.24 23.66
N VAL A 81 -11.14 -16.24 23.31
CA VAL A 81 -12.51 -16.02 22.85
C VAL A 81 -13.28 -15.51 24.07
N ILE A 82 -13.21 -14.21 24.33
CA ILE A 82 -14.13 -13.56 25.27
C ILE A 82 -15.40 -13.20 24.48
N GLU A 83 -16.56 -13.32 25.11
CA GLU A 83 -17.88 -13.04 24.47
C GLU A 83 -17.94 -11.65 23.80
N GLN A 84 -17.08 -10.74 24.23
CA GLN A 84 -16.99 -9.35 23.77
C GLN A 84 -16.07 -9.17 22.55
N TYR A 85 -15.08 -10.04 22.33
CA TYR A 85 -14.09 -9.94 21.24
C TYR A 85 -13.70 -11.32 20.72
N PRO A 86 -14.44 -11.86 19.73
CA PRO A 86 -14.09 -13.13 19.10
C PRO A 86 -12.82 -12.99 18.26
N TYR A 87 -11.99 -14.02 18.32
CA TYR A 87 -10.82 -14.31 17.49
C TYR A 87 -10.84 -13.66 16.09
N ASN A 88 -9.92 -12.72 15.81
CA ASN A 88 -9.75 -12.12 14.49
C ASN A 88 -8.32 -12.25 13.95
N PRO A 89 -7.95 -13.44 13.44
CA PRO A 89 -6.92 -13.49 12.46
C PRO A 89 -7.51 -13.08 11.10
N GLY A 90 -7.48 -11.79 10.77
CA GLY A 90 -7.81 -11.22 9.45
C GLY A 90 -7.68 -12.17 8.23
N TYR A 91 -8.82 -12.67 7.81
CA TYR A 91 -8.97 -13.60 6.70
C TYR A 91 -9.01 -12.86 5.35
N PRO A 92 -8.65 -13.53 4.24
CA PRO A 92 -8.91 -13.00 2.92
C PRO A 92 -10.41 -12.82 2.69
N THR A 93 -10.83 -11.61 2.27
CA THR A 93 -12.22 -11.30 1.95
C THR A 93 -12.57 -11.74 0.53
N ARG A 94 -13.82 -12.14 0.26
CA ARG A 94 -14.31 -12.43 -1.11
C ARG A 94 -14.73 -11.17 -1.84
N ALA A 95 -15.18 -10.17 -1.10
CA ALA A 95 -15.56 -8.87 -1.62
C ALA A 95 -14.82 -7.78 -0.87
N TYR A 96 -14.35 -6.78 -1.61
CA TYR A 96 -13.70 -5.63 -1.00
C TYR A 96 -14.73 -4.79 -0.23
N GLU A 97 -14.38 -4.32 0.98
CA GLU A 97 -15.27 -3.56 1.87
C GLU A 97 -15.87 -2.32 1.18
N PHE A 98 -15.05 -1.64 0.37
CA PHE A 98 -15.44 -0.44 -0.38
C PHE A 98 -15.98 -0.73 -1.79
N GLY A 99 -16.16 -2.00 -2.14
CA GLY A 99 -16.59 -2.45 -3.45
C GLY A 99 -15.50 -2.37 -4.52
N THR A 100 -15.79 -2.94 -5.68
CA THR A 100 -14.88 -2.94 -6.83
C THR A 100 -15.63 -2.40 -8.04
N TYR A 101 -15.00 -1.49 -8.80
CA TYR A 101 -15.59 -0.98 -10.03
C TYR A 101 -15.87 -2.15 -11.00
N PRO A 102 -17.05 -2.23 -11.67
CA PRO A 102 -18.08 -1.20 -11.86
C PRO A 102 -19.19 -1.11 -10.79
N TYR A 103 -19.07 -1.79 -9.65
CA TYR A 103 -20.05 -1.76 -8.55
C TYR A 103 -21.43 -2.35 -8.88
N MET A 104 -21.52 -3.18 -9.93
CA MET A 104 -22.80 -3.70 -10.43
C MET A 104 -22.89 -5.23 -10.38
N GLY A 105 -21.76 -5.93 -10.25
CA GLY A 105 -21.67 -7.38 -10.20
C GLY A 105 -21.78 -7.99 -8.80
N GLN A 106 -21.86 -9.31 -8.77
CA GLN A 106 -21.70 -10.10 -7.56
C GLN A 106 -20.27 -9.88 -7.02
N TYR A 107 -20.13 -9.60 -5.71
CA TYR A 107 -18.88 -9.21 -5.04
C TYR A 107 -18.40 -7.76 -5.23
N GLU A 108 -19.07 -6.96 -6.06
CA GLU A 108 -18.60 -5.62 -6.42
C GLU A 108 -19.31 -4.50 -5.65
N VAL A 109 -20.54 -4.73 -5.18
CA VAL A 109 -21.35 -3.71 -4.50
C VAL A 109 -20.69 -3.29 -3.18
N PRO A 110 -20.41 -1.98 -2.96
CA PRO A 110 -19.79 -1.47 -1.73
C PRO A 110 -20.58 -1.85 -0.49
N SER A 111 -19.87 -2.25 0.57
CA SER A 111 -20.40 -2.67 1.87
C SER A 111 -21.32 -3.90 1.87
N PHE A 112 -22.29 -4.01 0.96
CA PHE A 112 -23.25 -5.11 0.90
C PHE A 112 -22.58 -6.44 0.52
N SER A 113 -21.70 -6.41 -0.48
CA SER A 113 -21.00 -7.62 -0.91
C SER A 113 -20.10 -8.18 0.20
N ALA A 114 -19.32 -7.30 0.84
CA ALA A 114 -18.48 -7.67 1.97
C ALA A 114 -19.31 -8.13 3.17
N PHE A 115 -20.45 -7.47 3.44
CA PHE A 115 -21.37 -7.91 4.49
C PHE A 115 -21.89 -9.32 4.25
N TYR A 116 -22.42 -9.60 3.06
CA TYR A 116 -23.05 -10.88 2.76
C TYR A 116 -22.03 -12.02 2.63
N HIS A 117 -20.88 -11.77 2.00
CA HIS A 117 -19.91 -12.82 1.71
C HIS A 117 -18.83 -13.00 2.78
N ASP A 118 -18.55 -11.97 3.58
CA ASP A 118 -17.43 -11.97 4.50
C ASP A 118 -17.85 -11.76 5.95
N TYR A 119 -18.57 -10.68 6.28
CA TYR A 119 -18.94 -10.38 7.67
C TYR A 119 -20.02 -11.33 8.20
N MET A 120 -21.09 -11.56 7.44
CA MET A 120 -22.20 -12.42 7.84
C MET A 120 -21.74 -13.87 8.12
N PRO A 121 -20.98 -14.54 7.23
CA PRO A 121 -20.48 -15.89 7.51
C PRO A 121 -19.49 -15.92 8.67
N TYR A 122 -18.66 -14.89 8.85
CA TYR A 122 -17.79 -14.77 10.02
C TYR A 122 -18.61 -14.71 11.30
N PHE A 123 -19.64 -13.86 11.37
CA PHE A 123 -20.50 -13.79 12.55
C PHE A 123 -21.24 -15.11 12.80
N PHE A 124 -21.81 -15.74 11.78
CA PHE A 124 -22.49 -17.03 11.95
C PHE A 124 -21.56 -18.15 12.41
N CYS A 125 -20.39 -18.30 11.79
CA CYS A 125 -19.48 -19.39 12.08
C CYS A 125 -18.63 -19.15 13.34
N CYS A 126 -18.13 -17.92 13.53
CA CYS A 126 -17.18 -17.60 14.58
C CYS A 126 -17.79 -16.94 15.82
N LYS A 127 -18.85 -16.13 15.68
CA LYS A 127 -19.50 -15.48 16.83
C LYS A 127 -20.62 -16.33 17.41
N TYR A 128 -21.56 -16.79 16.58
CA TYR A 128 -22.76 -17.45 17.06
C TYR A 128 -22.61 -18.97 17.22
N ALA A 129 -21.90 -19.63 16.32
CA ALA A 129 -21.73 -21.08 16.33
C ALA A 129 -20.31 -21.50 16.78
N GLN A 130 -19.72 -20.83 17.80
CA GLN A 130 -18.33 -20.88 18.32
C GLN A 130 -17.44 -22.09 17.93
N TYR A 131 -17.98 -23.31 17.88
CA TYR A 131 -17.32 -24.55 17.42
C TYR A 131 -17.14 -24.70 15.89
N ARG A 132 -17.74 -23.82 15.06
CA ARG A 132 -17.69 -23.86 13.58
C ARG A 132 -16.80 -22.79 12.97
N CYS A 133 -16.10 -21.99 13.77
CA CYS A 133 -15.23 -20.93 13.25
C CYS A 133 -14.16 -21.48 12.30
N GLN A 134 -13.70 -22.71 12.54
CA GLN A 134 -12.74 -23.38 11.68
C GLN A 134 -13.24 -23.63 10.26
N LEU A 135 -14.53 -23.94 10.08
CA LEU A 135 -15.12 -24.12 8.73
C LEU A 135 -15.05 -22.82 7.91
N PHE A 136 -15.13 -21.67 8.58
CA PHE A 136 -14.94 -20.39 7.93
C PHE A 136 -13.49 -20.23 7.45
N TYR A 137 -12.50 -20.48 8.30
CA TYR A 137 -11.08 -20.39 7.94
C TYR A 137 -10.62 -21.44 6.94
N TRP A 138 -11.18 -22.65 6.98
CA TRP A 138 -10.91 -23.70 6.00
C TRP A 138 -11.40 -23.31 4.59
N ARG A 139 -12.52 -22.58 4.50
CA ARG A 139 -13.01 -22.00 3.23
C ARG A 139 -12.33 -20.68 2.86
N ARG A 140 -11.44 -20.18 3.70
CA ARG A 140 -10.73 -18.89 3.58
C ARG A 140 -9.23 -19.06 3.85
N PRO A 141 -8.54 -19.98 3.14
CA PRO A 141 -7.12 -20.21 3.38
C PRO A 141 -6.35 -18.92 3.08
N THR A 142 -5.51 -18.53 4.02
CA THR A 142 -4.64 -17.35 3.87
C THR A 142 -3.41 -17.72 3.06
N SER A 143 -2.85 -16.81 2.27
CA SER A 143 -1.55 -17.06 1.63
C SER A 143 -0.36 -17.00 2.60
N GLY A 144 -0.59 -16.71 3.89
CA GLY A 144 0.44 -16.69 4.93
C GLY A 144 1.58 -15.69 4.70
N CYS A 145 1.45 -14.81 3.70
CA CYS A 145 2.51 -13.92 3.23
C CYS A 145 3.80 -14.64 2.79
N GLN A 146 3.75 -15.95 2.51
CA GLN A 146 4.94 -16.75 2.17
C GLN A 146 5.55 -16.36 0.82
N GLU A 147 4.69 -15.98 -0.13
CA GLU A 147 5.08 -15.55 -1.47
C GLU A 147 5.31 -14.04 -1.57
N TYR A 148 5.22 -13.30 -0.45
CA TYR A 148 5.40 -11.87 -0.47
C TYR A 148 6.86 -11.53 -0.83
N GLN A 149 7.02 -10.87 -1.97
CA GLN A 149 8.29 -10.30 -2.38
C GLN A 149 8.26 -8.80 -2.06
N PRO A 150 9.25 -8.27 -1.32
CA PRO A 150 9.32 -6.84 -1.07
C PRO A 150 9.45 -6.09 -2.40
N PRO A 151 8.84 -4.91 -2.56
CA PRO A 151 9.02 -4.09 -3.75
C PRO A 151 10.36 -3.34 -3.67
N ALA A 152 10.89 -2.97 -4.83
CA ALA A 152 11.94 -1.96 -4.92
C ALA A 152 11.31 -0.57 -4.77
N THR A 153 11.94 0.30 -3.99
CA THR A 153 11.44 1.67 -3.78
C THR A 153 12.36 2.69 -4.41
N GLY A 154 11.80 3.81 -4.86
CA GLY A 154 12.52 4.96 -5.38
C GLY A 154 11.88 6.22 -4.81
N TYR A 155 12.64 7.29 -4.67
CA TYR A 155 12.18 8.49 -3.96
C TYR A 155 12.75 9.75 -4.60
N VAL A 156 11.88 10.73 -4.82
CA VAL A 156 12.27 12.10 -5.18
C VAL A 156 11.75 13.03 -4.11
N GLN A 157 12.62 13.91 -3.64
CA GLN A 157 12.29 14.88 -2.61
C GLN A 157 12.86 16.26 -2.90
N GLY A 158 12.28 17.27 -2.26
CA GLY A 158 12.89 18.58 -2.20
C GLY A 158 12.98 19.27 -3.55
N ALA A 159 14.11 19.92 -3.81
CA ALA A 159 14.42 20.53 -5.10
C ALA A 159 15.03 19.55 -6.12
N GLY A 160 14.45 18.34 -6.23
CA GLY A 160 14.83 17.37 -7.25
C GLY A 160 15.93 16.39 -6.84
N SER A 161 16.06 16.06 -5.55
CA SER A 161 16.96 15.00 -5.09
C SER A 161 16.35 13.63 -5.33
N PHE A 162 16.93 12.83 -6.24
CA PHE A 162 16.45 11.49 -6.60
C PHE A 162 17.30 10.39 -5.95
N THR A 163 16.62 9.36 -5.45
CA THR A 163 17.18 8.03 -5.22
C THR A 163 16.38 7.03 -6.05
N THR A 164 17.02 6.43 -7.04
CA THR A 164 16.35 5.58 -8.03
C THR A 164 16.08 4.16 -7.51
N LEU A 165 15.37 3.37 -8.32
CA LEU A 165 15.10 1.96 -8.02
C LEU A 165 16.40 1.13 -7.99
N ASP A 166 17.36 1.44 -8.86
CA ASP A 166 18.66 0.76 -8.98
C ASP A 166 19.75 1.43 -8.11
N ASN A 167 19.37 2.08 -6.99
CA ASN A 167 20.25 2.74 -6.01
C ASN A 167 21.10 3.92 -6.53
N GLN A 168 20.90 4.40 -7.76
CA GLN A 168 21.60 5.60 -8.24
C GLN A 168 21.03 6.86 -7.56
N LYS A 169 21.89 7.84 -7.31
CA LYS A 169 21.56 9.05 -6.56
C LYS A 169 22.05 10.25 -7.34
N PHE A 170 21.19 11.25 -7.50
CA PHE A 170 21.55 12.50 -8.18
C PHE A 170 20.54 13.59 -7.84
N VAL A 171 20.96 14.85 -7.96
CA VAL A 171 20.05 15.99 -8.02
C VAL A 171 19.83 16.34 -9.48
N PHE A 172 18.57 16.48 -9.88
CA PHE A 172 18.18 16.80 -11.25
C PHE A 172 17.23 17.99 -11.30
N ASN A 173 17.69 19.06 -11.95
CA ASN A 173 16.96 20.32 -12.03
C ASN A 173 16.78 20.76 -13.48
N GLU A 174 15.59 20.51 -14.03
CA GLU A 174 15.17 21.03 -15.32
C GLU A 174 13.65 21.23 -15.31
N PRO A 175 13.15 22.38 -15.77
CA PRO A 175 11.71 22.61 -15.81
C PRO A 175 11.07 21.82 -16.96
N GLY A 176 9.98 21.14 -16.66
CA GLY A 176 9.12 20.51 -17.64
C GLY A 176 8.44 19.25 -17.13
N VAL A 177 7.82 18.51 -18.05
CA VAL A 177 7.20 17.21 -17.74
C VAL A 177 8.16 16.12 -18.16
N PHE A 178 8.42 15.17 -17.25
CA PHE A 178 9.34 14.07 -17.46
C PHE A 178 8.67 12.74 -17.16
N THR A 179 9.05 11.72 -17.92
CA THR A 179 8.70 10.33 -17.63
C THR A 179 9.45 9.86 -16.40
N LEU A 180 8.73 9.66 -15.29
CA LEU A 180 9.28 9.15 -14.04
C LEU A 180 9.55 7.64 -14.16
N LEU A 181 8.56 6.90 -14.66
CA LEU A 181 8.60 5.46 -14.88
C LEU A 181 7.69 5.11 -16.06
N HIS A 182 8.22 4.35 -17.00
CA HIS A 182 7.50 3.72 -18.08
C HIS A 182 7.80 2.23 -18.09
N ILE A 183 6.74 1.42 -18.21
CA ILE A 183 6.83 -0.04 -18.38
C ILE A 183 5.95 -0.41 -19.56
N PRO A 184 6.50 -1.01 -20.63
CA PRO A 184 5.73 -1.40 -21.80
C PRO A 184 4.77 -2.55 -21.47
N GLN A 185 3.66 -2.62 -22.20
CA GLN A 185 2.70 -3.72 -22.09
C GLN A 185 3.31 -5.04 -22.54
N THR A 186 3.05 -6.12 -21.81
CA THR A 186 3.36 -7.49 -22.23
C THR A 186 2.09 -8.36 -22.16
N LEU A 187 2.19 -9.64 -22.55
CA LEU A 187 1.07 -10.58 -22.42
C LEU A 187 0.58 -10.75 -20.97
N THR A 188 1.49 -10.61 -20.00
CA THR A 188 1.24 -10.85 -18.58
C THR A 188 1.23 -9.58 -17.73
N ASN A 189 1.76 -8.47 -18.24
CA ASN A 189 1.89 -7.21 -17.50
C ASN A 189 1.16 -6.05 -18.20
N PRO A 190 0.43 -5.21 -17.45
CA PRO A 190 -0.13 -3.98 -18.00
C PRO A 190 0.97 -2.98 -18.33
N GLU A 191 0.70 -2.10 -19.30
CA GLU A 191 1.49 -0.90 -19.52
C GLU A 191 1.36 0.01 -18.31
N VAL A 192 2.45 0.68 -17.92
CA VAL A 192 2.46 1.65 -16.83
C VAL A 192 3.13 2.93 -17.31
N ARG A 193 2.45 4.05 -17.15
CA ARG A 193 2.92 5.40 -17.50
C ARG A 193 2.82 6.29 -16.28
N ILE A 194 3.97 6.77 -15.82
CA ILE A 194 4.08 7.73 -14.72
C ILE A 194 4.89 8.92 -15.17
N GLN A 195 4.30 10.12 -15.09
CA GLN A 195 4.95 11.37 -15.43
C GLN A 195 4.96 12.32 -14.24
N ILE A 196 6.05 13.06 -14.07
CA ILE A 196 6.15 14.14 -13.08
C ILE A 196 6.31 15.48 -13.77
N ARG A 197 5.79 16.53 -13.15
CA ARG A 197 5.96 17.92 -13.58
C ARG A 197 6.91 18.62 -12.63
N LEU A 198 8.02 19.11 -13.17
CA LEU A 198 9.01 19.94 -12.51
C LEU A 198 8.80 21.40 -12.92
N GLU A 199 8.64 22.30 -11.96
CA GLU A 199 8.50 23.73 -12.20
C GLU A 199 9.53 24.52 -11.39
N ARG A 200 9.90 25.69 -11.90
CA ARG A 200 10.82 26.60 -11.21
C ARG A 200 10.18 27.08 -9.91
N TYR A 201 10.87 26.89 -8.79
CA TYR A 201 10.36 27.31 -7.50
C TYR A 201 10.41 28.85 -7.39
N PRO A 202 9.39 29.51 -6.82
CA PRO A 202 9.41 30.96 -6.65
C PRO A 202 10.42 31.37 -5.57
N ASN A 203 11.05 32.52 -5.78
CA ASN A 203 11.92 33.15 -4.80
C ASN A 203 11.07 33.67 -3.64
N ARG A 204 11.07 32.93 -2.53
CA ARG A 204 10.30 33.25 -1.32
C ARG A 204 10.86 34.44 -0.52
N ARG A 205 11.96 35.08 -0.95
CA ARG A 205 12.48 36.32 -0.33
C ARG A 205 11.74 37.57 -0.75
N ILE A 206 10.98 37.51 -1.85
CA ILE A 206 10.25 38.68 -2.35
C ILE A 206 9.14 39.02 -1.37
N ASP A 207 9.19 40.25 -0.84
CA ASP A 207 8.19 40.76 0.09
C ASP A 207 6.93 41.20 -0.66
N PHE A 208 5.82 40.48 -0.42
CA PHE A 208 4.50 40.81 -0.98
C PHE A 208 3.95 42.14 -0.47
N GLY A 209 4.44 42.67 0.66
CA GLY A 209 4.05 43.97 1.20
C GLY A 209 4.44 45.17 0.32
N LEU A 210 5.32 44.97 -0.66
CA LEU A 210 5.75 45.98 -1.63
C LEU A 210 4.82 46.08 -2.86
N LEU A 211 3.80 45.23 -2.92
CA LEU A 211 2.80 45.20 -4.01
C LEU A 211 2.11 46.56 -4.15
N GLY A 212 2.09 47.08 -5.38
CA GLY A 212 1.40 48.33 -5.73
C GLY A 212 2.17 49.61 -5.41
N ARG A 213 3.29 49.53 -4.70
CA ARG A 213 4.18 50.69 -4.44
C ARG A 213 5.44 50.65 -5.30
N TYR A 214 6.11 49.51 -5.36
CA TYR A 214 7.37 49.33 -6.10
C TYR A 214 7.41 48.06 -6.95
N ILE A 215 6.43 47.15 -6.81
CA ILE A 215 6.36 45.88 -7.52
C ILE A 215 4.95 45.71 -8.11
N ALA A 216 4.88 45.35 -9.40
CA ALA A 216 3.62 45.04 -10.06
C ALA A 216 3.14 43.62 -9.71
N GLN A 217 1.83 43.34 -9.81
CA GLN A 217 1.27 42.01 -9.51
C GLN A 217 1.92 40.88 -10.33
N ALA A 218 2.29 41.15 -11.58
CA ALA A 218 2.94 40.19 -12.48
C ALA A 218 4.37 39.81 -12.01
N ASP A 219 4.95 40.60 -11.11
CA ASP A 219 6.36 40.55 -10.73
C ASP A 219 6.58 39.89 -9.36
N LEU A 220 5.49 39.51 -8.70
CA LEU A 220 5.51 38.87 -7.38
C LEU A 220 6.11 37.47 -7.45
N VAL A 221 5.82 36.74 -8.53
CA VAL A 221 6.33 35.39 -8.74
C VAL A 221 7.62 35.49 -9.56
N GLN A 222 8.75 35.60 -8.85
CA GLN A 222 10.08 35.59 -9.46
C GLN A 222 10.67 34.18 -9.34
N PRO A 223 11.14 33.55 -10.42
CA PRO A 223 11.62 32.18 -10.36
C PRO A 223 13.06 32.09 -9.84
N THR A 224 13.40 30.99 -9.19
CA THR A 224 14.77 30.61 -8.87
C THR A 224 15.38 29.70 -9.96
N ASN A 225 16.64 29.34 -9.78
CA ASN A 225 17.37 28.35 -10.59
C ASN A 225 17.25 26.93 -10.01
N ALA A 226 16.18 26.65 -9.27
CA ALA A 226 15.85 25.32 -8.80
C ALA A 226 14.44 24.93 -9.20
N THR A 227 14.24 23.64 -9.43
CA THR A 227 12.95 23.08 -9.78
C THR A 227 12.45 22.15 -8.71
N VAL A 228 11.15 22.15 -8.48
CA VAL A 228 10.48 21.24 -7.55
C VAL A 228 9.41 20.45 -8.29
N VAL A 229 9.08 19.26 -7.77
CA VAL A 229 7.93 18.51 -8.27
C VAL A 229 6.66 19.23 -7.85
N THR A 230 5.81 19.58 -8.80
CA THR A 230 4.51 20.24 -8.54
C THR A 230 3.32 19.35 -8.88
N GLY A 231 3.55 18.26 -9.61
CA GLY A 231 2.51 17.33 -9.98
C GLY A 231 3.03 15.98 -10.44
N ILE A 232 2.16 14.98 -10.33
CA ILE A 232 2.38 13.61 -10.81
C ILE A 232 1.12 13.10 -11.49
N ALA A 233 1.30 12.43 -12.62
CA ALA A 233 0.24 11.80 -13.40
C ALA A 233 0.54 10.30 -13.54
N LEU A 234 -0.47 9.48 -13.28
CA LEU A 234 -0.38 8.02 -13.16
C LEU A 234 -1.45 7.36 -14.03
N GLU A 235 -1.06 6.37 -14.82
CA GLU A 235 -1.95 5.59 -15.67
C GLU A 235 -1.37 4.20 -15.93
N ALA A 236 -2.23 3.20 -15.94
CA ALA A 236 -1.93 1.86 -16.43
C ALA A 236 -3.03 1.34 -17.36
N THR A 237 -2.73 0.28 -18.13
CA THR A 237 -3.71 -0.34 -19.04
C THR A 237 -5.02 -0.67 -18.32
N GLY A 238 -6.14 -0.14 -18.82
CA GLY A 238 -7.47 -0.39 -18.27
C GLY A 238 -7.83 0.39 -17.00
N THR A 239 -6.96 1.29 -16.54
CA THR A 239 -7.18 2.08 -15.31
C THR A 239 -7.61 3.52 -15.60
N ASP A 240 -8.20 4.19 -14.60
CA ASP A 240 -8.46 5.62 -14.66
C ASP A 240 -7.18 6.42 -14.42
N ARG A 241 -6.93 7.44 -15.25
CA ARG A 241 -5.81 8.36 -15.05
C ARG A 241 -6.01 9.15 -13.75
N VAL A 242 -5.01 9.10 -12.89
CA VAL A 242 -4.93 9.88 -11.65
C VAL A 242 -3.87 10.96 -11.80
N VAL A 243 -4.23 12.20 -11.51
CA VAL A 243 -3.32 13.33 -11.48
C VAL A 243 -3.40 13.99 -10.12
N VAL A 244 -2.27 14.11 -9.44
CA VAL A 244 -2.15 14.79 -8.15
C VAL A 244 -1.24 15.99 -8.36
N VAL A 245 -1.74 17.19 -8.08
CA VAL A 245 -0.98 18.44 -8.20
C VAL A 245 -0.98 19.20 -6.88
N ALA A 246 0.12 19.87 -6.57
CA ALA A 246 0.14 20.89 -5.54
C ALA A 246 -0.84 22.00 -5.92
N ARG A 247 -1.57 22.55 -4.94
CA ARG A 247 -2.42 23.71 -5.21
C ARG A 247 -1.57 24.94 -5.51
N LYS A 248 -2.17 25.95 -6.14
CA LYS A 248 -1.51 27.25 -6.36
C LYS A 248 -1.29 27.99 -5.04
N ASP A 249 -0.27 28.84 -5.01
CA ASP A 249 -0.02 29.77 -3.92
C ASP A 249 -1.31 30.56 -3.61
N THR A 250 -1.57 30.85 -2.33
CA THR A 250 -2.77 31.50 -1.81
C THR A 250 -4.06 30.66 -1.77
N ARG A 251 -3.99 29.39 -2.18
CA ARG A 251 -5.14 28.45 -2.16
C ARG A 251 -4.89 27.18 -1.36
N ARG A 252 -3.84 27.17 -0.52
CA ARG A 252 -3.38 25.96 0.20
C ARG A 252 -3.89 25.81 1.63
N PHE A 253 -4.67 26.78 2.13
CA PHE A 253 -5.13 26.81 3.53
C PHE A 253 -6.02 25.62 3.91
N ARG A 254 -6.94 25.18 3.04
CA ARG A 254 -7.86 24.05 3.31
C ARG A 254 -7.36 22.74 2.71
N TYR A 255 -6.82 22.78 1.49
CA TYR A 255 -6.31 21.62 0.78
C TYR A 255 -4.98 21.98 0.15
N ARG A 256 -3.94 21.20 0.42
CA ARG A 256 -2.59 21.41 -0.07
C ARG A 256 -2.37 20.79 -1.44
N THR A 257 -3.01 19.65 -1.69
CA THR A 257 -3.02 18.96 -2.98
C THR A 257 -4.41 18.94 -3.62
N SER A 258 -4.47 18.78 -4.94
CA SER A 258 -5.69 18.47 -5.68
C SER A 258 -5.54 17.10 -6.32
N VAL A 259 -6.45 16.19 -5.98
CA VAL A 259 -6.51 14.83 -6.54
C VAL A 259 -7.56 14.81 -7.63
N ILE A 260 -7.15 14.51 -8.85
CA ILE A 260 -8.01 14.48 -10.05
C ILE A 260 -8.01 13.06 -10.59
N VAL A 261 -9.19 12.45 -10.72
CA VAL A 261 -9.35 11.08 -11.25
C VAL A 261 -10.34 11.11 -12.41
N GLY A 262 -9.90 10.70 -13.60
CA GLY A 262 -10.73 10.75 -14.82
C GLY A 262 -11.18 12.19 -15.17
N ASN A 263 -10.29 13.17 -15.01
CA ASN A 263 -10.53 14.61 -15.17
C ASN A 263 -11.57 15.24 -14.21
N ILE A 264 -11.91 14.55 -13.11
CA ILE A 264 -12.81 15.09 -12.07
C ILE A 264 -12.04 15.22 -10.77
N ILE A 265 -12.13 16.37 -10.10
CA ILE A 265 -11.54 16.57 -8.77
C ILE A 265 -12.26 15.72 -7.72
N ARG A 266 -11.48 15.07 -6.84
CA ARG A 266 -11.97 14.20 -5.78
C ARG A 266 -11.56 14.75 -4.41
N TYR A 267 -12.53 14.85 -3.52
CA TYR A 267 -12.33 15.28 -2.14
C TYR A 267 -12.43 14.07 -1.21
N PHE A 268 -11.56 14.05 -0.19
CA PHE A 268 -11.44 12.96 0.77
C PHE A 268 -11.80 13.43 2.17
N ASP A 269 -12.77 14.35 2.33
CA ASP A 269 -13.17 14.87 3.64
C ASP A 269 -13.87 13.79 4.48
N ASN A 270 -14.84 13.09 3.88
CA ASN A 270 -15.62 12.03 4.54
C ASN A 270 -14.94 10.66 4.41
N MET A 271 -14.70 10.22 3.17
CA MET A 271 -14.14 8.90 2.87
C MET A 271 -12.67 9.05 2.44
N LYS A 272 -11.76 8.57 3.29
CA LYS A 272 -10.30 8.70 3.13
C LYS A 272 -9.70 7.74 2.11
N LEU A 273 -10.37 6.62 1.86
CA LEU A 273 -9.99 5.64 0.85
C LEU A 273 -11.11 5.52 -0.16
N GLN A 274 -10.80 5.70 -1.45
CA GLN A 274 -11.76 5.61 -2.54
C GLN A 274 -11.17 4.74 -3.64
N LYS A 275 -12.00 3.86 -4.21
CA LYS A 275 -11.63 2.99 -5.32
C LYS A 275 -12.24 3.51 -6.62
N PHE A 276 -11.47 3.48 -7.68
CA PHE A 276 -11.84 3.86 -9.03
C PHE A 276 -11.53 2.69 -9.97
N LYS A 277 -11.69 2.88 -11.29
CA LYS A 277 -11.42 1.80 -12.24
C LYS A 277 -9.93 1.43 -12.21
N GLY A 278 -9.60 0.28 -11.60
CA GLY A 278 -8.24 -0.26 -11.49
C GLY A 278 -7.25 0.58 -10.68
N VAL A 279 -7.74 1.59 -9.94
CA VAL A 279 -6.92 2.47 -9.09
C VAL A 279 -7.55 2.63 -7.72
N LEU A 280 -6.73 2.53 -6.69
CA LEU A 280 -7.09 2.86 -5.32
C LEU A 280 -6.38 4.14 -4.90
N VAL A 281 -7.14 5.11 -4.36
CA VAL A 281 -6.57 6.34 -3.80
C VAL A 281 -6.90 6.41 -2.32
N TYR A 282 -5.89 6.62 -1.50
CA TYR A 282 -6.00 6.78 -0.06
C TYR A 282 -5.33 8.08 0.38
N VAL A 283 -6.00 8.87 1.21
CA VAL A 283 -5.44 10.11 1.78
C VAL A 283 -5.26 9.90 3.27
N ASN A 284 -4.02 10.04 3.72
CA ASN A 284 -3.72 10.06 5.14
C ASN A 284 -4.09 11.42 5.73
N ASN A 285 -4.68 11.40 6.91
CA ASN A 285 -5.22 12.56 7.60
C ASN A 285 -4.58 12.79 8.97
N VAL A 286 -3.37 12.24 9.17
CA VAL A 286 -2.46 12.71 10.23
C VAL A 286 -2.29 14.22 10.15
N GLU A 287 -2.12 14.73 8.92
CA GLU A 287 -2.03 16.15 8.63
C GLU A 287 -3.27 16.65 7.87
N TYR A 288 -3.76 17.83 8.26
CA TYR A 288 -4.91 18.44 7.63
C TYR A 288 -4.62 18.87 6.19
N GLY A 289 -5.67 18.78 5.36
CA GLY A 289 -5.67 19.35 4.01
C GLY A 289 -5.07 18.45 2.92
N GLN A 290 -5.22 17.13 3.02
CA GLN A 290 -4.76 16.19 1.99
C GLN A 290 -3.25 16.34 1.71
N ALA A 291 -2.46 16.45 2.77
CA ALA A 291 -1.01 16.64 2.66
C ALA A 291 -0.26 15.35 2.27
N GLU A 292 -0.85 14.18 2.47
CA GLU A 292 -0.26 12.89 2.11
C GLU A 292 -1.27 12.00 1.39
N VAL A 293 -0.98 11.67 0.13
CA VAL A 293 -1.84 10.92 -0.79
C VAL A 293 -1.10 9.68 -1.27
N TYR A 294 -1.80 8.55 -1.28
CA TYR A 294 -1.34 7.25 -1.73
C TYR A 294 -2.18 6.83 -2.92
N VAL A 295 -1.52 6.42 -4.01
CA VAL A 295 -2.17 5.95 -5.23
C VAL A 295 -1.62 4.58 -5.58
N VAL A 296 -2.49 3.58 -5.71
CA VAL A 296 -2.13 2.21 -6.06
C VAL A 296 -2.77 1.83 -7.37
N LEU A 297 -1.94 1.42 -8.32
CA LEU A 297 -2.36 0.80 -9.57
C LEU A 297 -2.54 -0.70 -9.32
N GLU A 298 -3.78 -1.18 -9.28
CA GLU A 298 -4.09 -2.52 -8.74
C GLU A 298 -3.52 -3.65 -9.60
N ALA A 299 -3.82 -3.65 -10.90
CA ALA A 299 -3.30 -4.67 -11.83
C ALA A 299 -1.78 -4.60 -11.96
N ALA A 300 -1.21 -3.39 -11.93
CA ALA A 300 0.24 -3.17 -11.99
C ALA A 300 0.96 -3.44 -10.65
N GLN A 301 0.23 -3.54 -9.54
CA GLN A 301 0.78 -3.69 -8.18
C GLN A 301 1.85 -2.62 -7.84
N ILE A 302 1.75 -1.44 -8.46
CA ILE A 302 2.65 -0.31 -8.23
C ILE A 302 1.95 0.68 -7.31
N GLY A 303 2.70 1.13 -6.31
CA GLY A 303 2.25 2.13 -5.35
C GLY A 303 3.06 3.41 -5.50
N VAL A 304 2.38 4.55 -5.40
CA VAL A 304 3.00 5.88 -5.31
C VAL A 304 2.48 6.63 -4.10
N ARG A 305 3.38 7.04 -3.21
CA ARG A 305 3.12 7.94 -2.09
C ARG A 305 3.55 9.35 -2.47
N ILE A 306 2.69 10.32 -2.21
CA ILE A 306 2.84 11.71 -2.62
C ILE A 306 2.59 12.55 -1.39
N ARG A 307 3.59 13.31 -0.96
CA ARG A 307 3.47 14.24 0.16
C ARG A 307 3.69 15.66 -0.33
N GLU A 308 2.98 16.60 0.29
CA GLU A 308 3.19 18.03 0.06
C GLU A 308 4.07 18.58 1.16
N SER A 309 5.21 19.17 0.78
CA SER A 309 6.21 19.74 1.67
C SER A 309 6.52 18.84 2.88
N TYR A 310 6.85 17.57 2.61
CA TYR A 310 7.16 16.54 3.62
C TYR A 310 6.02 16.22 4.60
N ALA A 311 4.79 16.69 4.32
CA ALA A 311 3.66 16.68 5.24
C ALA A 311 3.95 17.48 6.54
N LEU A 312 4.57 18.65 6.42
CA LEU A 312 4.79 19.57 7.56
C LEU A 312 3.48 20.07 8.18
N ASP A 313 3.36 20.11 9.51
CA ASP A 313 2.24 20.77 10.18
C ASP A 313 2.44 22.29 10.20
N ILE A 314 1.91 22.97 9.18
CA ILE A 314 2.05 24.42 9.00
C ILE A 314 1.43 25.19 10.16
N SER A 315 0.41 24.65 10.83
CA SER A 315 -0.25 25.33 11.95
C SER A 315 0.68 25.52 13.16
N ARG A 316 1.73 24.72 13.25
CA ARG A 316 2.78 24.81 14.29
C ARG A 316 3.92 25.75 13.91
N LEU A 317 3.98 26.19 12.66
CA LEU A 317 5.05 27.05 12.15
C LEU A 317 4.57 28.51 12.14
N SER A 318 4.92 29.25 13.20
CA SER A 318 4.48 30.65 13.39
C SER A 318 4.87 31.62 12.26
N MET A 319 5.91 31.30 11.50
CA MET A 319 6.41 32.14 10.40
C MET A 319 5.78 31.81 9.03
N TYR A 320 4.92 30.80 8.95
CA TYR A 320 4.33 30.34 7.69
C TYR A 320 2.82 30.47 7.74
N TYR A 321 2.27 31.29 6.85
CA TYR A 321 0.82 31.39 6.66
C TYR A 321 0.30 30.28 5.74
N GLU A 322 1.16 29.71 4.89
CA GLU A 322 0.79 28.72 3.87
C GLU A 322 1.90 27.69 3.66
N SER A 323 1.52 26.58 3.02
CA SER A 323 2.46 25.50 2.71
C SER A 323 3.46 25.93 1.62
N PRO A 324 4.73 25.49 1.71
CA PRO A 324 5.76 25.86 0.73
C PRO A 324 5.46 25.42 -0.71
N GLY A 325 4.71 24.33 -0.92
CA GLY A 325 4.14 24.01 -2.23
C GLY A 325 4.95 23.13 -3.14
N LEU A 326 5.70 22.18 -2.59
CA LEU A 326 6.45 21.19 -3.36
C LEU A 326 5.93 19.81 -3.03
N LEU A 327 6.11 18.86 -3.95
CA LEU A 327 5.77 17.47 -3.73
C LEU A 327 7.03 16.62 -3.56
N ASP A 328 7.01 15.71 -2.61
CA ASP A 328 7.91 14.56 -2.57
C ASP A 328 7.13 13.30 -2.97
N VAL A 329 7.78 12.44 -3.76
CA VAL A 329 7.15 11.27 -4.36
C VAL A 329 8.00 10.04 -4.11
N GLU A 330 7.40 9.06 -3.46
CA GLU A 330 7.97 7.73 -3.25
C GLU A 330 7.22 6.72 -4.11
N LEU A 331 7.96 5.97 -4.93
CA LEU A 331 7.47 4.98 -5.87
C LEU A 331 7.89 3.59 -5.39
N SER A 332 6.97 2.63 -5.40
CA SER A 332 7.26 1.22 -5.11
C SER A 332 6.90 0.34 -6.31
N VAL A 333 7.88 -0.42 -6.82
CA VAL A 333 7.76 -1.28 -7.99
C VAL A 333 8.04 -2.75 -7.59
N PRO A 334 7.15 -3.70 -7.91
CA PRO A 334 7.34 -5.10 -7.54
C PRO A 334 8.42 -5.78 -8.40
N PRO A 335 9.08 -6.86 -7.90
CA PRO A 335 10.21 -7.47 -8.59
C PRO A 335 9.92 -8.11 -9.96
N ARG A 336 8.65 -8.39 -10.26
CA ARG A 336 8.21 -8.92 -11.56
C ARG A 336 8.53 -8.03 -12.77
N TYR A 337 8.90 -6.77 -12.54
CA TYR A 337 9.33 -5.82 -13.57
C TYR A 337 10.86 -5.77 -13.74
N GLY A 338 11.60 -6.77 -13.24
CA GLY A 338 13.05 -6.86 -13.40
C GLY A 338 13.82 -5.85 -12.55
N VAL A 339 13.23 -5.43 -11.42
CA VAL A 339 13.84 -4.52 -10.44
C VAL A 339 13.96 -5.26 -9.12
N ARG A 340 15.17 -5.41 -8.57
CA ARG A 340 15.34 -6.11 -7.29
C ARG A 340 15.11 -5.15 -6.11
N PRO A 341 14.62 -5.64 -4.97
CA PRO A 341 14.43 -4.82 -3.76
C PRO A 341 15.74 -4.22 -3.25
N THR A 342 16.84 -4.93 -3.44
CA THR A 342 18.20 -4.47 -3.09
C THR A 342 18.76 -3.47 -4.09
N GLY A 343 18.09 -3.22 -5.23
CA GLY A 343 18.59 -2.41 -6.35
C GLY A 343 19.71 -3.08 -7.16
N GLU A 344 20.09 -4.31 -6.81
CA GLU A 344 21.08 -5.09 -7.56
C GLU A 344 20.47 -5.64 -8.86
N ARG A 345 21.34 -5.90 -9.84
CA ARG A 345 20.92 -6.55 -11.08
C ARG A 345 20.68 -8.04 -10.86
N PRO A 346 19.73 -8.65 -11.58
CA PRO A 346 19.64 -10.09 -11.64
C PRO A 346 20.93 -10.74 -12.15
N PHE A 347 21.52 -11.62 -11.34
CA PHE A 347 22.64 -12.48 -11.76
C PHE A 347 22.23 -13.21 -13.05
N GLY A 348 23.01 -13.05 -14.13
CA GLY A 348 22.73 -13.65 -15.44
C GLY A 348 22.04 -12.74 -16.47
N ALA A 349 21.51 -11.56 -16.09
CA ALA A 349 20.93 -10.60 -17.05
C ALA A 349 21.96 -10.08 -18.07
N ALA A 350 23.25 -10.06 -17.71
CA ALA A 350 24.35 -9.68 -18.60
C ALA A 350 24.74 -10.78 -19.61
N GLN A 351 24.38 -12.05 -19.37
CA GLN A 351 24.78 -13.19 -20.20
C GLN A 351 23.62 -13.76 -21.03
N PHE A 352 22.36 -13.60 -20.60
CA PHE A 352 21.18 -14.12 -21.30
C PHE A 352 19.99 -13.13 -21.30
N PRO A 353 20.08 -12.00 -22.03
CA PRO A 353 19.01 -10.99 -22.09
C PRO A 353 17.69 -11.53 -22.68
N THR A 354 17.75 -12.64 -23.42
CA THR A 354 16.61 -13.27 -24.09
C THR A 354 15.89 -14.33 -23.25
N MET A 355 16.47 -14.78 -22.13
CA MET A 355 15.95 -15.91 -21.36
C MET A 355 14.99 -15.48 -20.24
N PHE A 356 15.09 -14.22 -19.79
CA PHE A 356 14.19 -13.60 -18.82
C PHE A 356 13.61 -12.32 -19.44
N GLN A 357 12.48 -12.43 -20.11
CA GLN A 357 11.80 -11.34 -20.82
C GLN A 357 11.09 -10.40 -19.82
N PHE A 358 11.82 -9.83 -18.87
CA PHE A 358 11.27 -8.77 -18.02
C PHE A 358 11.15 -7.49 -18.87
N PRO A 359 9.98 -6.83 -18.90
CA PRO A 359 9.85 -5.58 -19.63
C PRO A 359 10.81 -4.54 -19.02
N PRO A 360 11.67 -3.87 -19.81
CA PRO A 360 12.63 -2.93 -19.26
C PRO A 360 11.88 -1.70 -18.75
N ALA A 361 11.82 -1.54 -17.43
CA ALA A 361 11.38 -0.28 -16.83
C ALA A 361 12.39 0.83 -17.17
N SER A 362 11.91 1.98 -17.63
CA SER A 362 12.75 3.15 -17.96
C SER A 362 12.14 4.44 -17.39
N GLY A 363 12.92 5.51 -17.30
CA GLY A 363 12.49 6.81 -16.76
C GLY A 363 13.46 7.38 -15.74
N LEU A 364 13.13 8.52 -15.14
CA LEU A 364 13.98 9.14 -14.10
C LEU A 364 14.24 8.23 -12.88
N MET A 365 13.31 7.34 -12.55
CA MET A 365 13.48 6.35 -11.46
C MET A 365 14.31 5.13 -11.86
N ARG A 366 14.69 5.01 -13.13
CA ARG A 366 15.62 4.01 -13.66
C ARG A 366 16.29 4.54 -14.93
N PRO A 367 17.21 5.50 -14.79
CA PRO A 367 17.66 6.32 -15.91
C PRO A 367 18.56 5.57 -16.89
N ASN A 368 19.35 4.63 -16.39
CA ASN A 368 20.21 3.78 -17.21
C ASN A 368 19.94 2.29 -16.90
N PRO A 369 19.00 1.64 -17.61
CA PRO A 369 18.68 0.24 -17.40
C PRO A 369 19.85 -0.70 -17.78
N GLU A 370 20.85 -0.23 -18.54
CA GLU A 370 22.02 -1.02 -18.97
C GLU A 370 23.32 -0.71 -18.18
N GLY A 371 23.40 0.44 -17.50
CA GLY A 371 24.56 0.87 -16.70
C GLY A 371 24.62 0.36 -15.25
N GLN A 372 25.78 0.43 -14.61
CA GLN A 372 25.94 -0.17 -13.27
C GLN A 372 24.97 0.41 -12.23
N PRO A 373 24.39 -0.44 -11.36
CA PRO A 373 23.53 0.02 -10.27
C PRO A 373 24.37 0.81 -9.26
N GLY A 374 23.73 1.73 -8.55
CA GLY A 374 24.36 2.44 -7.45
C GLY A 374 24.55 1.55 -6.21
N LEU A 375 25.29 2.07 -5.24
CA LEU A 375 25.50 1.40 -3.97
C LEU A 375 24.39 1.76 -2.98
N LEU A 376 23.87 0.74 -2.29
CA LEU A 376 22.92 0.93 -1.20
C LEU A 376 23.63 1.66 -0.02
N ASN A 377 22.91 2.54 0.67
CA ASN A 377 23.39 3.24 1.88
C ASN A 377 24.61 4.18 1.72
N VAL A 378 25.03 4.50 0.50
CA VAL A 378 26.08 5.52 0.25
C VAL A 378 25.48 6.92 0.14
N PRO A 379 25.97 7.95 0.85
CA PRO A 379 25.40 9.30 0.74
C PRO A 379 25.60 9.89 -0.66
N LEU A 380 24.71 10.81 -1.03
CA LEU A 380 24.83 11.61 -2.25
C LEU A 380 26.04 12.56 -2.13
N THR A 381 26.81 12.70 -3.20
CA THR A 381 27.99 13.55 -3.27
C THR A 381 27.74 14.82 -4.10
N LEU A 382 28.59 15.85 -3.92
CA LEU A 382 28.44 17.11 -4.67
C LEU A 382 28.62 16.93 -6.19
N ALA A 383 29.38 15.92 -6.63
CA ALA A 383 29.57 15.63 -8.05
C ALA A 383 28.30 15.07 -8.72
N GLU A 384 27.37 14.53 -7.93
CA GLU A 384 26.10 13.99 -8.39
C GLU A 384 24.98 15.06 -8.41
N VAL A 385 25.31 16.32 -8.16
CA VAL A 385 24.39 17.46 -8.27
C VAL A 385 24.45 18.05 -9.67
N ASN A 386 23.36 17.90 -10.43
CA ASN A 386 23.25 18.31 -11.84
C ASN A 386 24.45 17.89 -12.73
N PRO A 387 24.89 16.62 -12.69
CA PRO A 387 26.02 16.17 -13.50
C PRO A 387 25.74 16.38 -14.99
N GLY A 388 26.52 17.24 -15.66
CA GLY A 388 26.20 17.74 -17.00
C GLY A 388 25.93 16.66 -18.06
N GLY A 389 26.71 15.56 -18.07
CA GLY A 389 26.51 14.45 -19.01
C GLY A 389 25.22 13.66 -18.76
N LEU A 390 24.93 13.33 -17.50
CA LEU A 390 23.70 12.64 -17.13
C LEU A 390 22.49 13.56 -17.29
N LEU A 391 22.58 14.85 -16.95
CA LEU A 391 21.51 15.83 -17.13
C LEU A 391 21.05 15.90 -18.59
N GLN A 392 21.98 16.06 -19.54
CA GLN A 392 21.66 16.08 -20.97
C GLN A 392 21.03 14.76 -21.43
N GLN A 393 21.52 13.62 -20.93
CA GLN A 393 20.95 12.30 -21.23
C GLN A 393 19.51 12.19 -20.70
N LEU A 394 19.23 12.62 -19.48
CA LEU A 394 17.90 12.56 -18.87
C LEU A 394 16.91 13.46 -19.61
N VAL A 395 17.34 14.68 -19.97
CA VAL A 395 16.53 15.61 -20.75
C VAL A 395 16.18 15.04 -22.12
N THR A 396 17.17 14.53 -22.84
CA THR A 396 16.97 14.02 -24.21
C THR A 396 16.09 12.77 -24.26
N ASN A 397 16.18 11.90 -23.25
CA ASN A 397 15.46 10.63 -23.25
C ASN A 397 14.10 10.68 -22.54
N TYR A 398 13.94 11.50 -21.49
CA TYR A 398 12.77 11.40 -20.62
C TYR A 398 11.92 12.67 -20.55
N ARG A 399 12.34 13.78 -21.18
CA ARG A 399 11.49 14.97 -21.27
C ARG A 399 10.36 14.73 -22.28
N ILE A 400 9.15 15.09 -21.88
CA ILE A 400 8.00 15.11 -22.78
C ILE A 400 8.13 16.32 -23.74
N PRO A 401 8.05 16.11 -25.07
CA PRO A 401 8.11 17.20 -26.04
C PRO A 401 7.08 18.31 -25.75
N GLY A 402 7.48 19.57 -25.91
CA GLY A 402 6.61 20.73 -25.69
C GLY A 402 6.30 21.06 -24.22
N SER A 403 6.94 20.39 -23.25
CA SER A 403 6.68 20.59 -21.83
C SER A 403 7.67 21.51 -21.09
N GLY A 404 8.67 22.07 -21.77
CA GLY A 404 9.57 23.09 -21.21
C GLY A 404 10.75 23.40 -22.14
N GLY A 405 11.37 24.58 -21.97
CA GLY A 405 12.65 25.00 -22.59
C GLY A 405 12.65 25.11 -24.14
N LEU A 406 13.66 25.80 -24.68
CA LEU A 406 13.97 25.78 -26.12
C LEU A 406 15.04 24.71 -26.35
N GLY A 407 14.68 23.56 -26.95
CA GLY A 407 15.65 22.52 -27.32
C GLY A 407 15.10 21.10 -27.45
N THR A 408 15.37 20.52 -28.64
CA THR A 408 15.15 19.14 -29.14
C THR A 408 13.77 18.51 -28.93
N GLU A 409 13.01 18.45 -30.03
CA GLU A 409 11.71 17.79 -30.15
C GLU A 409 11.80 16.28 -30.42
N GLN A 410 13.01 15.73 -30.54
CA GLN A 410 13.22 14.31 -30.87
C GLN A 410 13.68 13.51 -29.65
N PRO A 411 12.95 12.43 -29.29
CA PRO A 411 13.33 11.55 -28.18
C PRO A 411 14.62 10.79 -28.50
N GLY A 412 15.53 10.69 -27.53
CA GLY A 412 16.78 9.95 -27.66
C GLY A 412 16.61 8.43 -27.78
N VAL A 413 17.68 7.71 -28.13
CA VAL A 413 17.66 6.26 -28.44
C VAL A 413 17.12 5.40 -27.28
N LEU A 414 17.39 5.79 -26.02
CA LEU A 414 16.92 5.07 -24.83
C LEU A 414 15.42 5.29 -24.55
N ALA A 415 14.79 6.22 -25.27
CA ALA A 415 13.37 6.52 -25.20
C ALA A 415 12.55 5.84 -26.32
N ALA A 416 13.17 4.98 -27.12
CA ALA A 416 12.49 4.26 -28.19
C ALA A 416 11.31 3.45 -27.63
N GLY A 417 10.08 3.80 -28.04
CA GLY A 417 8.84 3.17 -27.57
C GLY A 417 8.25 3.75 -26.28
N VAL A 418 8.84 4.80 -25.70
CA VAL A 418 8.23 5.55 -24.59
C VAL A 418 7.21 6.55 -25.16
N PRO A 419 5.94 6.52 -24.72
CA PRO A 419 4.92 7.48 -25.13
C PRO A 419 5.34 8.93 -24.83
N THR A 420 5.20 9.80 -25.84
CA THR A 420 5.55 11.23 -25.76
C THR A 420 4.36 12.13 -25.43
N ASP A 421 3.19 11.55 -25.14
CA ASP A 421 1.98 12.30 -24.80
C ASP A 421 2.10 12.92 -23.41
N ASN A 422 1.79 14.21 -23.29
CA ASN A 422 1.76 14.88 -21.99
C ASN A 422 0.48 14.52 -21.23
N MET A 423 0.58 13.76 -20.14
CA MET A 423 -0.58 13.30 -19.36
C MET A 423 -1.29 14.41 -18.60
N PHE A 424 -0.65 15.57 -18.39
CA PHE A 424 -1.23 16.73 -17.71
C PHE A 424 -2.11 17.58 -18.64
N THR A 425 -1.91 17.53 -19.95
CA THR A 425 -2.70 18.30 -20.92
C THR A 425 -3.64 17.42 -21.73
N THR A 426 -3.22 16.20 -22.05
CA THR A 426 -4.06 15.23 -22.75
C THR A 426 -5.15 14.66 -21.85
N SER A 427 -6.20 14.16 -22.49
CA SER A 427 -7.36 13.54 -21.86
C SER A 427 -7.81 12.34 -22.70
N GLN A 428 -8.16 11.22 -22.06
CA GLN A 428 -8.78 10.09 -22.75
C GLN A 428 -10.15 10.53 -23.31
N GLU A 429 -10.59 9.92 -24.41
CA GLU A 429 -11.84 10.29 -25.09
C GLU A 429 -13.06 10.28 -24.17
N ASN A 430 -13.16 9.27 -23.29
CA ASN A 430 -14.23 9.15 -22.31
C ASN A 430 -14.29 10.32 -21.31
N TYR A 431 -13.15 10.98 -21.08
CA TYR A 431 -12.98 12.05 -20.10
C TYR A 431 -12.89 13.45 -20.72
N LYS A 432 -12.82 13.56 -22.06
CA LYS A 432 -12.80 14.86 -22.76
C LYS A 432 -14.00 15.75 -22.42
N LYS A 433 -15.16 15.14 -22.14
CA LYS A 433 -16.37 15.87 -21.72
C LYS A 433 -16.20 16.65 -20.41
N TYR A 434 -15.20 16.32 -19.61
CA TYR A 434 -14.89 17.02 -18.36
C TYR A 434 -13.81 18.10 -18.51
N ASP A 435 -13.22 18.26 -19.71
CA ASP A 435 -12.18 19.27 -19.94
C ASP A 435 -12.71 20.72 -19.93
N VAL A 436 -14.03 20.89 -19.97
CA VAL A 436 -14.70 22.20 -19.86
C VAL A 436 -14.69 22.75 -18.43
N PHE A 437 -14.45 21.91 -17.42
CA PHE A 437 -14.49 22.34 -16.04
C PHE A 437 -13.16 22.99 -15.60
N PRO A 438 -13.17 23.95 -14.65
CA PRO A 438 -11.96 24.63 -14.17
C PRO A 438 -10.82 23.69 -13.70
N GLU A 439 -11.16 22.47 -13.31
CA GLU A 439 -10.28 21.37 -12.93
C GLU A 439 -9.28 21.04 -14.04
N ALA A 440 -9.69 21.11 -15.31
CA ALA A 440 -8.80 20.90 -16.44
C ALA A 440 -7.69 21.95 -16.50
N ALA A 441 -8.02 23.20 -16.19
CA ALA A 441 -7.04 24.28 -16.07
C ALA A 441 -6.13 24.11 -14.83
N MET A 442 -6.63 23.55 -13.72
CA MET A 442 -5.79 23.22 -12.56
C MET A 442 -4.77 22.13 -12.87
N LYS A 443 -5.14 21.16 -13.71
CA LYS A 443 -4.27 20.10 -14.21
C LYS A 443 -3.21 20.65 -15.19
N ALA A 444 -3.65 21.39 -16.21
CA ALA A 444 -2.83 21.76 -17.36
C ALA A 444 -1.93 22.98 -17.14
N LEU A 445 -2.36 23.96 -16.34
CA LEU A 445 -1.59 25.20 -16.15
C LEU A 445 -0.47 25.02 -15.12
N PRO A 446 0.63 25.78 -15.25
CA PRO A 446 1.69 25.80 -14.25
C PRO A 446 1.17 26.31 -12.90
N ILE A 447 1.74 25.77 -11.83
CA ILE A 447 1.51 26.22 -10.44
C ILE A 447 2.21 27.55 -10.20
N TYR A 448 3.48 27.65 -10.59
CA TYR A 448 4.33 28.82 -10.42
C TYR A 448 4.44 29.59 -11.74
N LYS A 449 3.33 30.18 -12.18
CA LYS A 449 3.31 31.00 -13.40
C LYS A 449 4.08 32.31 -13.17
N THR A 450 5.16 32.50 -13.90
CA THR A 450 5.95 33.74 -13.93
C THR A 450 5.50 34.67 -15.07
N ALA A 451 5.86 35.95 -15.00
CA ALA A 451 5.75 36.84 -16.15
C ALA A 451 6.78 36.47 -17.24
N GLU A 452 6.44 36.73 -18.51
CA GLU A 452 7.24 36.35 -19.69
C GLU A 452 8.70 36.87 -19.64
N ARG A 453 8.91 38.04 -19.03
CA ARG A 453 10.25 38.62 -18.84
C ARG A 453 11.19 37.78 -17.97
N PHE A 454 10.66 36.89 -17.13
CA PHE A 454 11.45 35.98 -16.29
C PHE A 454 11.73 34.63 -16.97
N GLU A 455 11.28 34.44 -18.21
CA GLU A 455 11.52 33.23 -18.99
C GLU A 455 12.72 33.37 -19.93
N SER A 456 13.18 34.60 -20.20
CA SER A 456 14.25 34.90 -21.17
C SER A 456 15.35 35.80 -20.59
N GLY A 457 16.46 35.94 -21.34
CA GLY A 457 17.58 36.81 -20.98
C GLY A 457 18.30 36.39 -19.70
N PRO A 458 18.60 37.31 -18.77
CA PRO A 458 19.35 37.01 -17.54
C PRO A 458 18.58 36.11 -16.55
N TYR A 459 17.26 36.01 -16.69
CA TYR A 459 16.40 35.16 -15.86
C TYR A 459 16.17 33.77 -16.44
N ARG A 460 16.83 33.44 -17.56
CA ARG A 460 16.79 32.09 -18.13
C ARG A 460 17.22 31.08 -17.07
N PHE A 461 16.50 29.97 -17.00
CA PHE A 461 16.86 28.88 -16.11
C PHE A 461 18.25 28.33 -16.47
N VAL A 462 19.10 28.21 -15.45
CA VAL A 462 20.41 27.56 -15.54
C VAL A 462 20.58 26.68 -14.30
N PRO A 463 20.68 25.36 -14.43
CA PRO A 463 20.92 24.49 -13.29
C PRO A 463 22.29 24.82 -12.67
N LYS A 464 22.35 24.89 -11.33
CA LYS A 464 23.61 25.06 -10.59
C LYS A 464 24.16 23.68 -10.20
N ASP A 465 25.40 23.41 -10.61
CA ASP A 465 26.12 22.19 -10.26
C ASP A 465 26.64 22.25 -8.82
N GLY A 466 26.95 21.10 -8.22
CA GLY A 466 27.37 21.05 -6.81
C GLY A 466 28.62 21.87 -6.50
N MET A 467 29.60 21.91 -7.41
CA MET A 467 30.80 22.74 -7.25
C MET A 467 30.48 24.24 -7.21
N LEU A 468 29.55 24.70 -8.07
CA LEU A 468 29.11 26.09 -8.09
C LEU A 468 28.36 26.46 -6.82
N ILE A 469 27.58 25.53 -6.26
CA ILE A 469 26.86 25.75 -5.00
C ILE A 469 27.82 25.87 -3.82
N ASN A 470 28.83 24.99 -3.75
CA ASN A 470 29.84 25.08 -2.70
C ASN A 470 30.64 26.39 -2.82
N GLN A 471 31.05 26.77 -4.03
CA GLN A 471 31.72 28.05 -4.26
C GLN A 471 30.84 29.24 -3.85
N LEU A 472 29.57 29.24 -4.26
CA LEU A 472 28.60 30.26 -3.89
C LEU A 472 28.49 30.40 -2.36
N LEU A 473 28.38 29.28 -1.65
CA LEU A 473 28.30 29.28 -0.19
C LEU A 473 29.53 29.87 0.48
N GLN A 474 30.73 29.47 0.05
CA GLN A 474 31.97 30.00 0.62
C GLN A 474 32.10 31.50 0.34
N THR A 475 31.85 31.94 -0.89
CA THR A 475 31.87 33.37 -1.24
C THR A 475 30.85 34.15 -0.41
N CYS A 476 29.62 33.67 -0.27
CA CYS A 476 28.60 34.35 0.53
C CYS A 476 28.92 34.39 2.02
N ARG A 477 29.52 33.34 2.56
CA ARG A 477 30.01 33.31 3.95
C ARG A 477 31.13 34.32 4.16
N GLU A 478 32.10 34.40 3.26
CA GLU A 478 33.20 35.36 3.32
C GLU A 478 32.69 36.80 3.27
N LEU A 479 31.72 37.08 2.40
CA LEU A 479 31.07 38.39 2.31
C LEU A 479 30.33 38.78 3.59
N GLN A 480 29.73 37.81 4.29
CA GLN A 480 29.04 38.03 5.55
C GLN A 480 30.01 38.30 6.71
N LEU A 481 31.14 37.56 6.77
CA LEU A 481 32.10 37.66 7.87
C LEU A 481 33.09 38.82 7.69
N ASN A 482 33.54 39.06 6.46
CA ASN A 482 34.56 40.04 6.11
C ASN A 482 34.01 41.00 5.03
N PRO A 483 33.05 41.87 5.36
CA PRO A 483 32.55 42.84 4.40
C PRO A 483 33.71 43.76 3.96
N PRO A 484 33.90 44.00 2.65
CA PRO A 484 34.98 44.86 2.18
C PRO A 484 34.76 46.31 2.62
N LEU A 485 35.47 46.74 3.67
CA LEU A 485 35.35 48.08 4.26
C LEU A 485 36.21 49.14 3.54
N ASN A 486 37.27 48.73 2.83
CA ASN A 486 38.30 49.61 2.22
C ASN A 486 38.36 49.58 0.68
N THR A 487 37.33 49.09 -0.01
CA THR A 487 37.32 49.04 -1.49
C THR A 487 36.82 50.34 -2.11
N LEU A 488 37.21 50.60 -3.36
CA LEU A 488 36.66 51.70 -4.17
C LEU A 488 35.12 51.67 -4.12
N PRO A 489 34.44 52.83 -4.10
CA PRO A 489 32.98 52.91 -3.89
C PRO A 489 32.17 52.08 -4.91
N ILE A 490 32.65 51.96 -6.14
CA ILE A 490 32.04 51.13 -7.20
C ILE A 490 32.14 49.63 -6.87
N GLN A 491 33.30 49.15 -6.39
CA GLN A 491 33.47 47.75 -5.98
C GLN A 491 32.55 47.39 -4.81
N ARG A 492 32.39 48.31 -3.85
CA ARG A 492 31.48 48.10 -2.72
C ARG A 492 30.02 47.93 -3.17
N GLN A 493 29.57 48.73 -4.14
CA GLN A 493 28.21 48.62 -4.70
C GLN A 493 27.99 47.28 -5.42
N ILE A 494 28.94 46.84 -6.26
CA ILE A 494 28.83 45.58 -6.99
C ILE A 494 28.77 44.38 -6.03
N VAL A 495 29.62 44.38 -5.00
CA VAL A 495 29.67 43.31 -4.00
C VAL A 495 28.37 43.26 -3.18
N GLN A 496 27.84 44.42 -2.77
CA GLN A 496 26.57 44.50 -2.06
C GLN A 496 25.39 44.05 -2.93
N GLN A 497 25.38 44.42 -4.20
CA GLN A 497 24.35 43.99 -5.14
C GLN A 497 24.38 42.47 -5.32
N TYR A 498 25.57 41.88 -5.51
CA TYR A 498 25.75 40.44 -5.60
C TYR A 498 25.28 39.71 -4.33
N GLY A 499 25.65 40.21 -3.16
CA GLY A 499 25.22 39.66 -1.87
C GLY A 499 23.69 39.66 -1.70
N ASN A 500 23.01 40.70 -2.17
CA ASN A 500 21.55 40.80 -2.05
C ASN A 500 20.81 39.88 -3.04
N THR A 501 21.36 39.64 -4.23
CA THR A 501 20.66 38.88 -5.28
C THR A 501 20.97 37.38 -5.27
N GLU A 502 22.23 36.99 -5.07
CA GLU A 502 22.68 35.61 -5.27
C GLU A 502 22.88 34.83 -3.96
N CYS A 503 23.18 35.50 -2.84
CA CYS A 503 23.53 34.81 -1.60
C CYS A 503 22.30 34.32 -0.81
N PRO A 504 22.37 33.14 -0.17
CA PRO A 504 21.39 32.72 0.84
C PRO A 504 21.32 33.71 2.00
N SER A 505 20.16 33.77 2.68
CA SER A 505 19.96 34.67 3.82
C SER A 505 20.97 34.39 4.95
N ASN A 506 21.25 33.11 5.22
CA ASN A 506 22.16 32.67 6.29
C ASN A 506 23.16 31.60 5.79
N PRO A 507 24.22 31.95 5.04
CA PRO A 507 25.18 30.98 4.49
C PRO A 507 25.94 30.20 5.58
N SER A 508 26.26 30.84 6.71
CA SER A 508 26.98 30.18 7.80
C SER A 508 26.14 29.10 8.50
N GLU A 509 24.83 29.35 8.64
CA GLU A 509 23.89 28.41 9.26
C GLU A 509 23.63 27.18 8.39
N ILE A 510 23.64 27.36 7.06
CA ILE A 510 23.52 26.24 6.11
C ILE A 510 24.66 25.25 6.33
N ILE A 511 25.89 25.74 6.46
CA ILE A 511 27.08 24.88 6.63
C ILE A 511 27.06 24.20 8.00
N SER A 512 26.64 24.91 9.06
CA SER A 512 26.58 24.32 10.41
C SER A 512 25.49 23.27 10.54
N ASP A 513 24.30 23.52 10.00
CA ASP A 513 23.13 22.70 10.26
C ASP A 513 23.04 21.49 9.30
N CYS A 514 23.47 21.64 8.05
CA CYS A 514 23.41 20.55 7.07
C CYS A 514 24.62 19.61 7.12
N GLY A 515 25.77 20.05 7.66
CA GLY A 515 27.01 19.27 7.66
C GLY A 515 27.39 18.82 6.24
N ASP A 516 27.57 17.51 6.04
CA ASP A 516 27.92 16.90 4.75
C ASP A 516 26.71 16.46 3.90
N SER A 517 25.48 16.73 4.36
CA SER A 517 24.27 16.29 3.66
C SER A 517 23.99 17.15 2.43
N VAL A 518 24.32 16.62 1.25
CA VAL A 518 24.09 17.29 -0.04
C VAL A 518 22.63 17.66 -0.27
N PRO A 519 21.62 16.80 -0.01
CA PRO A 519 20.21 17.20 -0.16
C PRO A 519 19.83 18.41 0.71
N CYS A 520 20.35 18.50 1.94
CA CYS A 520 20.10 19.62 2.84
C CYS A 520 20.77 20.90 2.35
N ILE A 521 22.06 20.83 1.99
CA ILE A 521 22.82 21.97 1.47
C ILE A 521 22.12 22.52 0.21
N TYR A 522 21.74 21.64 -0.70
CA TYR A 522 21.10 22.01 -1.96
C TYR A 522 19.75 22.69 -1.74
N ASP A 523 18.85 22.05 -0.99
CA ASP A 523 17.51 22.59 -0.77
C ASP A 523 17.54 23.88 0.06
N TYR A 524 18.35 23.94 1.11
CA TYR A 524 18.44 25.14 1.93
C TYR A 524 19.03 26.31 1.12
N THR A 525 20.09 26.09 0.33
CA THR A 525 20.65 27.15 -0.53
C THR A 525 19.68 27.63 -1.59
N MET A 526 19.08 26.71 -2.34
CA MET A 526 18.33 27.05 -3.55
C MET A 526 16.89 27.46 -3.27
N LEU A 527 16.25 26.92 -2.22
CA LEU A 527 14.91 27.29 -1.79
C LEU A 527 14.92 28.39 -0.72
N ASN A 528 16.10 28.70 -0.17
CA ASN A 528 16.30 29.67 0.90
C ASN A 528 15.36 29.47 2.10
N SER A 529 15.18 28.22 2.52
CA SER A 529 14.32 27.85 3.65
C SER A 529 15.03 26.84 4.54
N LYS A 530 15.26 27.24 5.79
CA LYS A 530 15.82 26.35 6.82
C LYS A 530 14.95 25.13 7.02
N THR A 531 13.64 25.35 7.16
CA THR A 531 12.65 24.30 7.41
C THR A 531 12.72 23.24 6.32
N LEU A 532 12.73 23.63 5.04
CA LEU A 532 12.81 22.67 3.94
C LEU A 532 14.15 21.93 3.89
N GLY A 533 15.26 22.62 4.15
CA GLY A 533 16.59 21.98 4.20
C GLY A 533 16.71 20.91 5.28
N ILE A 534 16.25 21.23 6.50
CA ILE A 534 16.26 20.27 7.63
C ILE A 534 15.29 19.11 7.37
N GLU A 535 14.11 19.35 6.82
CA GLU A 535 13.21 18.26 6.45
C GLU A 535 13.78 17.38 5.33
N ALA A 536 14.50 17.95 4.36
CA ALA A 536 15.18 17.18 3.33
C ALA A 536 16.26 16.25 3.92
N LEU A 537 17.01 16.72 4.93
CA LEU A 537 17.96 15.91 5.71
C LEU A 537 17.26 14.75 6.42
N ASN A 538 16.21 15.06 7.20
CA ASN A 538 15.48 14.07 7.99
C ASN A 538 14.82 13.03 7.08
N ALA A 539 14.16 13.47 6.02
CA ALA A 539 13.49 12.60 5.07
C ALA A 539 14.48 11.72 4.29
N TRP A 540 15.67 12.22 3.95
CA TRP A 540 16.72 11.40 3.33
C TRP A 540 17.17 10.27 4.25
N ASN A 541 17.49 10.59 5.51
CA ASN A 541 17.96 9.60 6.48
C ASN A 541 16.88 8.56 6.81
N ASN A 542 15.63 9.00 6.99
CA ASN A 542 14.50 8.11 7.21
C ASN A 542 14.30 7.17 6.01
N PHE A 543 14.35 7.70 4.78
CA PHE A 543 14.20 6.87 3.58
C PHE A 543 15.29 5.80 3.46
N VAL A 544 16.55 6.12 3.77
CA VAL A 544 17.66 5.14 3.75
C VAL A 544 17.42 3.98 4.73
N MET A 545 16.97 4.31 5.94
CA MET A 545 16.65 3.32 6.98
C MET A 545 15.42 2.48 6.63
N ASP A 546 14.36 3.14 6.15
CA ASP A 546 13.10 2.50 5.75
C ASP A 546 13.33 1.58 4.55
N ARG A 547 14.13 2.00 3.56
CA ARG A 547 14.49 1.19 2.40
C ARG A 547 15.25 -0.06 2.82
N THR A 548 16.24 0.06 3.71
CA THR A 548 17.02 -1.09 4.19
C THR A 548 16.16 -2.10 4.95
N SER A 549 15.15 -1.64 5.67
CA SER A 549 14.22 -2.51 6.40
C SER A 549 13.16 -3.12 5.47
N GLY A 550 12.62 -2.32 4.56
CA GLY A 550 11.58 -2.70 3.61
C GLY A 550 12.06 -3.60 2.47
N SER A 551 13.35 -3.59 2.13
CA SER A 551 13.94 -4.47 1.11
C SER A 551 14.24 -5.88 1.63
N ARG A 552 14.10 -6.14 2.94
CA ARG A 552 14.37 -7.45 3.54
C ARG A 552 13.26 -8.43 3.20
N HIS A 553 13.66 -9.59 2.68
CA HIS A 553 12.77 -10.73 2.53
C HIS A 553 12.92 -11.66 3.74
N TYR A 554 11.79 -12.09 4.30
CA TYR A 554 11.75 -13.00 5.44
C TYR A 554 11.06 -14.29 5.04
N ASN A 555 11.68 -15.42 5.36
CA ASN A 555 11.13 -16.74 5.14
C ASN A 555 10.08 -17.05 6.22
N SER A 556 8.81 -17.24 5.83
CA SER A 556 7.71 -17.53 6.74
C SER A 556 7.06 -18.90 6.49
N CYS A 557 6.71 -19.61 7.57
CA CYS A 557 5.92 -20.84 7.53
C CYS A 557 4.40 -20.62 7.51
N ALA A 558 3.93 -19.37 7.33
CA ALA A 558 2.52 -19.00 7.43
C ALA A 558 1.91 -19.23 8.83
N ALA A 559 0.66 -18.78 9.01
CA ALA A 559 -0.11 -19.01 10.22
C ALA A 559 -0.35 -20.51 10.47
N ILE A 560 -0.20 -20.95 11.72
CA ILE A 560 -0.57 -22.30 12.15
C ILE A 560 -2.10 -22.39 12.22
N MET A 561 -2.69 -23.27 11.40
CA MET A 561 -4.13 -23.50 11.36
C MET A 561 -4.49 -24.70 12.25
N ILE A 562 -5.02 -24.43 13.45
CA ILE A 562 -5.44 -25.46 14.42
C ILE A 562 -6.96 -25.63 14.34
N GLU A 563 -7.45 -26.87 14.21
CA GLU A 563 -8.88 -27.15 14.02
C GLU A 563 -9.75 -26.82 15.25
N TYR A 564 -9.22 -27.02 16.46
CA TYR A 564 -9.95 -26.82 17.73
C TYR A 564 -9.10 -26.09 18.79
N PRO A 565 -8.93 -24.75 18.70
CA PRO A 565 -8.10 -23.98 19.64
C PRO A 565 -8.78 -23.69 20.99
N ALA A 566 -9.96 -24.28 21.25
CA ALA A 566 -10.70 -24.02 22.48
C ALA A 566 -9.88 -24.43 23.71
N TYR A 567 -9.78 -23.52 24.69
CA TYR A 567 -9.01 -23.70 25.93
C TYR A 567 -7.50 -23.88 25.73
N MET A 568 -6.96 -23.47 24.58
CA MET A 568 -5.54 -23.54 24.24
C MET A 568 -4.85 -22.18 24.42
N LEU A 569 -3.56 -22.22 24.73
CA LEU A 569 -2.64 -21.10 24.93
C LEU A 569 -1.42 -21.30 24.04
N LYS A 570 -1.04 -20.26 23.27
CA LYS A 570 0.19 -20.24 22.48
C LYS A 570 1.34 -19.68 23.31
N THR A 571 2.52 -20.29 23.22
CA THR A 571 3.79 -19.82 23.80
C THR A 571 4.86 -19.77 22.70
N PRO A 572 5.61 -18.67 22.56
CA PRO A 572 5.39 -17.37 23.21
C PRO A 572 4.05 -16.76 22.76
N SER A 573 3.33 -16.14 23.70
CA SER A 573 2.03 -15.52 23.42
C SER A 573 2.18 -14.31 22.51
N LEU A 574 3.23 -13.52 22.70
CA LEU A 574 3.45 -12.21 22.07
C LEU A 574 4.45 -12.19 20.89
N ALA A 575 5.18 -13.26 20.59
CA ALA A 575 6.21 -13.27 19.54
C ALA A 575 5.73 -13.85 18.20
N SER A 576 6.21 -13.24 17.11
CA SER A 576 5.71 -13.46 15.74
C SER A 576 5.65 -14.94 15.42
N GLY A 577 6.68 -15.72 15.75
CA GLY A 577 6.54 -17.17 15.93
C GLY A 577 6.09 -17.92 14.67
N TYR A 578 6.38 -17.37 13.48
CA TYR A 578 6.10 -18.00 12.18
C TYR A 578 7.23 -17.79 11.15
N LEU A 579 8.40 -17.30 11.58
CA LEU A 579 9.58 -17.21 10.72
C LEU A 579 10.42 -18.48 10.79
N GLN A 580 11.27 -18.68 9.77
CA GLN A 580 12.26 -19.75 9.76
C GLN A 580 13.05 -19.80 11.07
N GLY A 581 13.02 -20.96 11.74
CA GLY A 581 13.70 -21.20 13.01
C GLY A 581 12.83 -20.96 14.24
N ASP A 582 11.66 -20.32 14.10
CA ASP A 582 10.73 -20.11 15.21
C ASP A 582 10.13 -21.43 15.70
N VAL A 583 9.89 -21.49 17.00
CA VAL A 583 9.17 -22.57 17.68
C VAL A 583 7.95 -21.97 18.38
N ALA A 584 6.78 -22.51 18.06
CA ALA A 584 5.52 -22.19 18.73
C ALA A 584 5.05 -23.44 19.48
N SER A 585 4.85 -23.33 20.79
CA SER A 585 4.26 -24.40 21.59
C SER A 585 2.86 -24.04 22.06
N PHE A 586 2.00 -25.05 22.12
CA PHE A 586 0.63 -24.93 22.58
C PHE A 586 0.49 -25.62 23.93
N SER A 587 -0.24 -25.00 24.84
CA SER A 587 -0.62 -25.59 26.13
C SER A 587 -2.12 -25.43 26.33
N CYS A 588 -2.71 -26.21 27.22
CA CYS A 588 -4.14 -26.08 27.56
C CYS A 588 -4.30 -25.34 28.89
N TYR A 589 -5.48 -24.76 29.12
CA TYR A 589 -5.86 -24.29 30.45
C TYR A 589 -5.74 -25.41 31.49
N GLN A 590 -5.50 -25.02 32.75
CA GLN A 590 -5.30 -25.96 33.85
C GLN A 590 -6.46 -26.97 34.01
N THR A 591 -7.67 -26.65 33.56
CA THR A 591 -8.85 -27.52 33.59
C THR A 591 -8.86 -28.60 32.51
N HIS A 592 -7.91 -28.57 31.57
CA HIS A 592 -7.85 -29.44 30.40
C HIS A 592 -6.48 -30.14 30.30
N TRP A 593 -6.45 -31.29 29.62
CA TRP A 593 -5.25 -31.99 29.20
C TRP A 593 -5.01 -31.74 27.71
N ILE A 594 -3.74 -31.51 27.35
CA ILE A 594 -3.32 -31.44 25.95
C ILE A 594 -3.18 -32.85 25.37
N LYS A 595 -3.60 -33.00 24.12
CA LYS A 595 -3.42 -34.21 23.30
C LYS A 595 -2.89 -33.77 21.93
N GLY A 596 -2.18 -34.65 21.23
CA GLY A 596 -1.53 -34.34 19.95
C GLY A 596 -0.15 -33.72 20.12
N ASP A 597 0.44 -33.30 19.00
CA ASP A 597 1.75 -32.67 18.97
C ASP A 597 1.60 -31.19 19.30
N TYR A 598 2.22 -30.78 20.40
CA TYR A 598 2.03 -29.44 20.95
C TYR A 598 3.16 -28.48 20.60
N GLU A 599 4.28 -28.96 20.06
CA GLU A 599 5.41 -28.16 19.61
C GLU A 599 5.48 -28.10 18.10
N TYR A 600 5.45 -26.87 17.58
CA TYR A 600 5.53 -26.56 16.17
C TYR A 600 6.84 -25.85 15.86
N LYS A 601 7.63 -26.37 14.93
CA LYS A 601 8.90 -25.75 14.49
C LYS A 601 8.83 -25.40 13.01
N CYS A 602 9.14 -24.15 12.69
CA CYS A 602 9.20 -23.67 11.32
C CYS A 602 10.55 -24.00 10.69
N SER A 603 10.55 -24.88 9.68
CA SER A 603 11.77 -25.34 9.01
C SER A 603 11.63 -25.41 7.50
N LEU A 604 12.77 -25.42 6.81
CA LEU A 604 12.83 -25.66 5.39
C LEU A 604 12.50 -27.14 5.12
N VAL A 605 11.52 -27.36 4.24
CA VAL A 605 11.13 -28.68 3.74
C VAL A 605 11.40 -28.71 2.25
N VAL A 606 12.30 -29.59 1.84
CA VAL A 606 12.63 -29.83 0.42
C VAL A 606 11.58 -30.76 -0.18
N ASP A 607 11.23 -30.55 -1.44
CA ASP A 607 10.37 -31.47 -2.18
C ASP A 607 11.04 -32.85 -2.29
N TYR A 608 10.24 -33.91 -2.19
CA TYR A 608 10.70 -35.28 -2.32
C TYR A 608 11.18 -35.60 -3.74
N TYR A 609 10.57 -34.98 -4.77
CA TYR A 609 10.86 -35.28 -6.17
C TYR A 609 11.87 -34.34 -6.81
N ASP A 610 12.04 -33.12 -6.29
CA ASP A 610 12.98 -32.13 -6.82
C ASP A 610 13.75 -31.43 -5.67
N PRO A 611 15.05 -31.74 -5.49
CA PRO A 611 15.87 -31.13 -4.45
C PRO A 611 16.05 -29.61 -4.60
N THR A 612 15.72 -29.04 -5.77
CA THR A 612 15.83 -27.59 -6.03
C THR A 612 14.60 -26.82 -5.57
N LEU A 613 13.47 -27.50 -5.33
CA LEU A 613 12.25 -26.91 -4.83
C LEU A 613 12.16 -27.11 -3.33
N TYR A 614 11.99 -26.01 -2.60
CA TYR A 614 11.83 -26.02 -1.15
C TYR A 614 10.75 -25.05 -0.72
N SER A 615 10.14 -25.33 0.42
CA SER A 615 9.15 -24.45 1.04
C SER A 615 9.34 -24.42 2.55
N PHE A 616 8.95 -23.32 3.18
CA PHE A 616 8.97 -23.21 4.63
C PHE A 616 7.64 -23.71 5.18
N GLN A 617 7.68 -24.79 5.95
CA GLN A 617 6.50 -25.41 6.53
C GLN A 617 6.71 -25.72 8.00
N TRP A 618 5.59 -25.74 8.72
CA TRP A 618 5.52 -26.33 10.04
C TRP A 618 5.79 -27.84 9.97
N ASN A 619 6.41 -28.38 11.01
CA ASN A 619 6.52 -29.82 11.21
C ASN A 619 5.15 -30.51 11.08
N LYS A 620 5.16 -31.69 10.45
CA LYS A 620 3.96 -32.52 10.28
C LYS A 620 3.73 -33.34 11.54
N GLY A 621 2.49 -33.38 12.01
CA GLY A 621 2.11 -34.05 13.25
C GLY A 621 0.60 -34.09 13.47
N TRP A 622 0.18 -34.71 14.56
CA TRP A 622 -1.21 -34.67 15.03
C TRP A 622 -1.52 -33.30 15.59
N GLN A 623 -2.61 -32.67 15.13
CA GLN A 623 -2.99 -31.36 15.65
C GLN A 623 -3.26 -31.39 17.16
N PRO A 624 -2.81 -30.37 17.91
CA PRO A 624 -3.06 -30.30 19.33
C PRO A 624 -4.52 -29.96 19.58
N TRP A 625 -5.07 -30.50 20.64
CA TRP A 625 -6.41 -30.13 21.11
C TRP A 625 -6.52 -30.36 22.61
N CYS A 626 -7.46 -29.65 23.24
CA CYS A 626 -7.66 -29.68 24.67
C CYS A 626 -8.88 -30.53 25.04
N ARG A 627 -8.68 -31.53 25.91
CA ARG A 627 -9.78 -32.32 26.51
C ARG A 627 -9.99 -31.92 27.95
N SER A 628 -11.24 -31.72 28.38
CA SER A 628 -11.56 -31.48 29.80
C SER A 628 -11.07 -32.64 30.67
N ARG A 629 -10.47 -32.34 31.83
CA ARG A 629 -9.99 -33.37 32.76
C ARG A 629 -11.08 -34.34 33.20
N GLU A 630 -12.30 -33.86 33.44
CA GLU A 630 -13.46 -34.68 33.84
C GLU A 630 -13.79 -35.76 32.79
N LYS A 631 -13.90 -35.38 31.52
CA LYS A 631 -14.14 -36.35 30.42
C LYS A 631 -12.96 -37.31 30.24
N ASP A 632 -11.72 -36.85 30.39
CA ASP A 632 -10.56 -37.75 30.25
C ASP A 632 -10.53 -38.79 31.38
N ASN A 633 -10.82 -38.37 32.61
CA ASN A 633 -10.97 -39.27 33.76
C ASN A 633 -12.11 -40.27 33.52
N MET A 634 -13.27 -39.82 33.04
CA MET A 634 -14.40 -40.70 32.71
C MET A 634 -14.00 -41.75 31.66
N TYR A 635 -13.28 -41.36 30.60
CA TYR A 635 -12.82 -42.31 29.59
C TYR A 635 -11.78 -43.28 30.14
N GLN A 636 -10.85 -42.84 30.99
CA GLN A 636 -9.88 -43.73 31.64
C GLN A 636 -10.60 -44.79 32.50
N TRP A 637 -11.59 -44.39 33.30
CA TRP A 637 -12.41 -45.32 34.08
C TRP A 637 -13.19 -46.30 33.21
N LEU A 638 -13.84 -45.82 32.14
CA LEU A 638 -14.56 -46.67 31.18
C LEU A 638 -13.62 -47.68 30.52
N THR A 639 -12.45 -47.25 30.04
CA THR A 639 -11.46 -48.16 29.46
C THR A 639 -10.96 -49.17 30.47
N GLY A 640 -10.74 -48.76 31.72
CA GLY A 640 -10.38 -49.66 32.82
C GLY A 640 -11.44 -50.73 33.02
N ILE A 641 -12.71 -50.34 33.18
CA ILE A 641 -13.84 -51.25 33.37
C ILE A 641 -14.04 -52.19 32.17
N PHE A 642 -14.01 -51.68 30.94
CA PHE A 642 -14.17 -52.54 29.76
C PHE A 642 -12.98 -53.47 29.56
N SER A 643 -11.76 -53.04 29.87
CA SER A 643 -10.58 -53.89 29.80
C SER A 643 -10.63 -55.01 30.85
N THR A 644 -11.06 -54.73 32.08
CA THR A 644 -11.22 -55.76 33.12
C THR A 644 -12.33 -56.74 32.76
N ILE A 645 -13.48 -56.24 32.29
CA ILE A 645 -14.57 -57.10 31.81
C ILE A 645 -14.12 -57.96 30.61
N GLY A 646 -13.36 -57.38 29.67
CA GLY A 646 -12.81 -58.10 28.52
C GLY A 646 -11.82 -59.20 28.94
N ILE A 647 -10.94 -58.92 29.90
CA ILE A 647 -10.01 -59.91 30.46
C ILE A 647 -10.77 -61.02 31.19
N ILE A 648 -11.80 -60.68 31.98
CA ILE A 648 -12.65 -61.68 32.67
C ILE A 648 -13.39 -62.56 31.68
N MET A 649 -13.89 -62.02 30.57
CA MET A 649 -14.53 -62.83 29.52
C MET A 649 -13.53 -63.71 28.74
N MET A 650 -12.26 -63.32 28.63
CA MET A 650 -11.25 -64.07 27.86
C MET A 650 -10.53 -65.15 28.69
N PHE A 651 -10.44 -64.98 30.02
CA PHE A 651 -9.80 -65.92 30.95
C PHE A 651 -10.77 -66.53 31.99
N GLY A 652 -12.07 -66.23 31.88
CA GLY A 652 -13.08 -66.86 32.70
C GLY A 652 -13.17 -68.35 32.37
N PRO A 653 -13.17 -69.26 33.36
CA PRO A 653 -13.28 -70.68 33.10
C PRO A 653 -14.60 -70.96 32.39
N ALA A 654 -14.53 -71.65 31.24
CA ALA A 654 -15.70 -72.25 30.61
C ALA A 654 -16.23 -73.36 31.53
N SER A 655 -17.07 -73.02 32.50
CA SER A 655 -17.88 -74.00 33.20
C SER A 655 -19.02 -74.41 32.26
N THR A 656 -18.79 -75.52 31.57
CA THR A 656 -19.86 -76.36 31.03
C THR A 656 -20.73 -76.81 32.19
N GLU A 657 -21.97 -76.34 32.28
CA GLU A 657 -22.99 -77.05 33.03
C GLU A 657 -24.33 -77.01 32.30
N SER A 658 -24.67 -78.19 31.82
CA SER A 658 -25.91 -78.59 31.18
C SER A 658 -27.00 -78.72 32.24
N TYR A 659 -28.19 -78.14 32.03
CA TYR A 659 -29.42 -78.59 32.70
C TYR A 659 -30.65 -78.40 31.78
N LEU A 660 -31.13 -79.53 31.25
CA LEU A 660 -32.53 -79.85 30.92
C LEU A 660 -33.32 -79.93 32.25
N ASP A 661 -34.61 -79.64 32.43
CA ASP A 661 -35.75 -79.48 31.54
C ASP A 661 -36.94 -78.87 32.33
N ALA A 662 -38.01 -78.51 31.60
CA ALA A 662 -39.43 -78.48 32.02
C ALA A 662 -40.02 -77.35 32.91
N GLY A 663 -40.64 -76.36 32.24
CA GLY A 663 -42.09 -76.11 32.24
C GLY A 663 -42.81 -75.49 33.46
N LYS A 664 -43.32 -74.25 33.32
CA LYS A 664 -44.75 -73.83 33.48
C LYS A 664 -44.96 -72.30 33.41
N SER A 665 -45.83 -71.90 32.47
CA SER A 665 -46.96 -70.94 32.57
C SER A 665 -46.90 -69.62 33.37
N LEU A 666 -46.93 -68.52 32.60
CA LEU A 666 -47.76 -67.30 32.69
C LEU A 666 -47.64 -66.26 33.83
N ASP A 667 -47.76 -65.00 33.34
CA ASP A 667 -48.21 -63.75 33.95
C ASP A 667 -47.23 -62.83 34.69
N GLY A 668 -47.19 -61.56 34.24
CA GLY A 668 -46.85 -60.42 35.12
C GLY A 668 -45.92 -59.35 34.54
N GLU A 669 -46.52 -58.31 33.95
CA GLU A 669 -46.08 -56.90 33.95
C GLU A 669 -44.77 -56.47 33.26
N VAL A 670 -44.96 -55.83 32.09
CA VAL A 670 -43.98 -55.00 31.39
C VAL A 670 -43.93 -53.60 32.01
N PHE A 671 -42.80 -53.22 32.60
CA PHE A 671 -42.49 -51.84 32.97
C PHE A 671 -41.60 -51.18 31.90
N GLN A 672 -42.14 -50.19 31.20
CA GLN A 672 -41.44 -49.29 30.25
C GLN A 672 -41.18 -47.92 30.88
N ILE A 673 -40.01 -47.31 30.65
CA ILE A 673 -39.81 -45.84 30.61
C ILE A 673 -38.66 -45.48 29.61
N PRO A 674 -38.50 -44.24 29.09
CA PRO A 674 -39.05 -43.78 27.81
C PRO A 674 -37.99 -43.27 26.79
N ARG A 675 -38.39 -43.14 25.51
CA ARG A 675 -37.68 -42.32 24.49
C ARG A 675 -38.32 -40.94 24.37
N PRO A 676 -37.54 -39.85 24.16
CA PRO A 676 -38.11 -38.53 23.90
C PRO A 676 -38.67 -38.42 22.47
N ARG A 677 -39.90 -37.89 22.37
CA ARG A 677 -40.64 -37.56 21.15
C ARG A 677 -40.24 -36.18 20.61
N SER A 678 -40.07 -36.08 19.29
CA SER A 678 -40.38 -34.87 18.52
C SER A 678 -41.88 -34.87 18.16
N PRO A 679 -42.55 -33.71 18.06
CA PRO A 679 -43.91 -33.67 17.52
C PRO A 679 -43.91 -33.11 16.09
N MET A 680 -44.52 -33.87 15.16
CA MET A 680 -45.11 -33.32 13.96
C MET A 680 -46.56 -33.79 13.86
N ARG A 681 -47.46 -32.80 13.75
CA ARG A 681 -48.73 -32.77 13.00
C ARG A 681 -49.82 -33.82 13.29
N THR A 682 -50.97 -33.32 13.75
CA THR A 682 -52.29 -33.93 13.65
C THR A 682 -53.04 -33.51 12.38
N THR A 683 -53.91 -34.41 11.97
CA THR A 683 -54.75 -34.52 10.77
C THR A 683 -56.07 -33.73 10.87
N VAL A 684 -56.81 -33.60 9.75
CA VAL A 684 -58.15 -34.23 9.54
C VAL A 684 -58.91 -33.62 8.33
N ARG A 685 -59.24 -34.52 7.39
CA ARG A 685 -60.42 -34.73 6.51
C ARG A 685 -61.03 -33.68 5.54
N ASP A 686 -61.26 -34.23 4.34
CA ASP A 686 -62.46 -34.21 3.46
C ASP A 686 -62.90 -32.91 2.76
N ARG A 687 -62.69 -32.84 1.43
CA ARG A 687 -63.68 -33.15 0.35
C ARG A 687 -63.22 -32.55 -1.00
N ALA A 688 -63.37 -33.36 -2.07
CA ALA A 688 -63.81 -33.07 -3.46
C ALA A 688 -63.27 -31.79 -4.18
N ARG A 689 -63.01 -31.73 -5.49
CA ARG A 689 -62.98 -32.59 -6.68
C ARG A 689 -62.44 -31.65 -7.78
N VAL A 690 -61.65 -32.19 -8.71
CA VAL A 690 -61.71 -31.92 -10.17
C VAL A 690 -61.08 -30.62 -10.75
N GLN A 691 -60.09 -30.90 -11.60
CA GLN A 691 -59.78 -30.39 -12.95
C GLN A 691 -58.67 -29.37 -13.21
N ASP A 692 -57.82 -29.83 -14.13
CA ASP A 692 -56.79 -29.17 -14.91
C ASP A 692 -57.24 -27.87 -15.60
N VAL A 693 -56.29 -26.97 -15.88
CA VAL A 693 -55.81 -26.63 -17.24
C VAL A 693 -54.83 -25.44 -17.19
N SER A 694 -53.87 -25.52 -18.10
CA SER A 694 -52.68 -24.70 -18.40
C SER A 694 -52.89 -23.25 -18.90
N ARG A 695 -51.75 -22.50 -18.91
CA ARG A 695 -51.29 -21.39 -19.81
C ARG A 695 -51.52 -19.90 -19.40
N THR A 696 -50.38 -19.23 -19.10
CA THR A 696 -49.83 -17.89 -19.53
C THR A 696 -50.71 -16.86 -20.28
N PRO A 697 -50.33 -15.55 -20.42
CA PRO A 697 -49.53 -14.60 -19.60
C PRO A 697 -50.23 -13.20 -19.40
N THR A 698 -49.52 -12.23 -18.79
CA THR A 698 -49.75 -10.78 -18.49
C THR A 698 -50.46 -9.90 -19.58
N PRO A 699 -50.86 -8.60 -19.41
CA PRO A 699 -50.47 -7.54 -18.43
C PRO A 699 -51.59 -6.51 -18.01
N THR A 700 -51.18 -5.36 -17.43
CA THR A 700 -51.92 -4.08 -17.17
C THR A 700 -52.80 -4.05 -15.90
N SER A 701 -53.03 -2.96 -15.16
CA SER A 701 -52.48 -1.60 -15.01
C SER A 701 -53.24 -0.94 -13.85
N ALA A 702 -52.61 0.06 -13.20
CA ALA A 702 -53.20 1.23 -12.55
C ALA A 702 -54.02 1.12 -11.23
N GLU A 703 -53.55 1.93 -10.28
CA GLU A 703 -54.27 2.80 -9.33
C GLU A 703 -55.15 2.22 -8.21
N LEU A 704 -54.73 2.50 -6.97
CA LEU A 704 -55.64 3.01 -5.93
C LEU A 704 -54.93 3.86 -4.86
N ARG A 705 -54.98 5.17 -5.11
CA ARG A 705 -55.21 6.31 -4.19
C ARG A 705 -54.71 6.22 -2.74
N SER A 706 -53.64 6.98 -2.51
CA SER A 706 -53.34 7.66 -1.24
C SER A 706 -54.28 8.87 -1.02
N ARG A 707 -54.74 9.05 0.22
CA ARG A 707 -55.60 10.17 0.68
C ARG A 707 -54.78 11.44 0.89
N LYS A 708 -55.39 12.56 0.47
CA LYS A 708 -54.95 13.96 0.60
C LYS A 708 -54.93 14.49 2.05
N GLY A 709 -54.05 15.46 2.25
CA GLY A 709 -54.24 16.68 3.08
C GLY A 709 -53.40 16.69 4.37
N GLY A 710 -52.56 17.69 4.69
CA GLY A 710 -52.22 18.95 4.03
C GLY A 710 -51.51 19.88 5.03
N PHE A 711 -50.57 20.68 4.50
CA PHE A 711 -50.11 22.00 4.95
C PHE A 711 -49.18 22.23 6.16
N LEU A 712 -48.39 23.32 5.98
CA LEU A 712 -47.35 23.99 6.80
C LEU A 712 -45.94 23.36 6.67
N GLY A 713 -44.91 23.96 6.05
CA GLY A 713 -44.65 25.34 5.67
C GLY A 713 -43.78 26.05 6.71
N LEU A 714 -42.44 25.98 6.60
CA LEU A 714 -41.52 26.94 7.25
C LEU A 714 -40.07 26.89 6.70
N LYS A 715 -39.79 27.92 5.91
CA LYS A 715 -38.59 28.78 5.78
C LYS A 715 -37.16 28.21 5.82
N THR A 716 -36.50 28.49 4.69
CA THR A 716 -35.09 28.84 4.49
C THR A 716 -34.63 30.06 5.31
N SER A 717 -33.45 29.97 5.94
CA SER A 717 -32.29 30.91 5.88
C SER A 717 -31.41 30.78 7.13
N VAL A 718 -30.17 30.30 7.00
CA VAL A 718 -28.86 31.00 7.18
C VAL A 718 -27.80 30.06 6.60
#